data_AF-A0A8J4DEJ9-F1
#
_entry.id   AF-A0A8J4DEJ9-F1
#
_cell.length_a   1.000
_cell.length_b   1.000
_cell.length_c   1.000
_cell.angle_alpha   90.00
_cell.angle_beta   90.00
_cell.angle_gamma   90.00
#
_symmetry.space_group_name_H-M   'P 1'
#
loop_
_entity.id
_entity.type
_entity.pdbx_description
1 polymer ?
#
loop_
_entity_poly.entity_id
_entity_poly.type
_entity_poly.pdbx_seq_one_letter_code
_entity_poly.pdbx_strand_id
1 'polypeptide(L)'
;MTNRGLVLAAFLAGIILKLSYVAAQGQKFNVTVYIQGTVNVFMAHEAPMMNLTAEAQPLPEIIYTLADKQDDNEPTASIRVDFGEQAGSLVTGDVVQAPLSLQLSSRQAERLGLTPPAASSTSSRRLLSDRYNRIRRMVLEYHNTRRSLAQVVDLLRTLNTVGGSAGRQQLKSGDAKILANTIAQDLFIINGQPQAISSLTFVFKSTSCGVLPKLNASTVQSYLYERDEGSPVVATIQRYYRSCSYNQLALNPVNNLVFDVDIPCVGNTSLGPYNLRTGKGNKKDMDNELWGLVELAKQYLKENNRALFSRWSSFRRKIIIWPFNWRSRIVEFSGLANMGCAEDLDCITWLSPDVGVDSINVPVAFQELGHNIGLAHSARLTCTWRGCNQEEYGDWSDPMGATSPRDPMKGVVCMNAPQAYKAGWASPIPGGNIRASDLPVGIFRDFFLPAMALNSTNMLRIITMPAGTAGNNSALERALYVSYRVRQGAPGSYDSGLQDDLNNRVWVHEYNETANAIPANYRMPPLSLAVLSDDIIRDPSTKQPSLPVVSGYGALPRTYSQFIPGRGGITITLKRKTSQVAVVSVCRATSLNETGFCSDGIDNDCDGLVDVTDPDCPQPPAMLPRMPLLASTIRSPPPAKKPKKRYSPPPQTKNNRRLISPQLLPPPPAKKTKHPI
;
A
#
# COMPACT_ATOMS: atom_id res chain seq x y z
N MET A 1 -49.78 -34.43 12.05
CA MET A 1 -48.30 -34.47 12.18
C MET A 1 -47.60 -35.44 11.21
N THR A 2 -48.25 -36.00 10.18
CA THR A 2 -47.71 -37.16 9.43
C THR A 2 -47.25 -36.90 7.98
N ASN A 3 -47.56 -35.77 7.36
CA ASN A 3 -47.15 -35.52 5.95
C ASN A 3 -45.80 -34.80 5.76
N ARG A 4 -45.28 -34.09 6.77
CA ARG A 4 -43.97 -33.40 6.66
C ARG A 4 -42.78 -34.38 6.70
N GLY A 5 -42.91 -35.51 7.41
CA GLY A 5 -41.83 -36.51 7.52
C GLY A 5 -41.57 -37.28 6.23
N LEU A 6 -42.63 -37.61 5.47
CA LEU A 6 -42.52 -38.40 4.25
C LEU A 6 -41.86 -37.62 3.10
N VAL A 7 -42.20 -36.33 2.96
CA VAL A 7 -41.62 -35.43 1.95
C VAL A 7 -40.13 -35.19 2.23
N LEU A 8 -39.75 -35.00 3.51
CA LEU A 8 -38.35 -34.84 3.90
C LEU A 8 -37.54 -36.12 3.61
N ALA A 9 -38.11 -37.31 3.87
CA ALA A 9 -37.47 -38.58 3.61
C ALA A 9 -37.25 -38.84 2.10
N ALA A 10 -38.23 -38.53 1.26
CA ALA A 10 -38.10 -38.68 -0.20
C ALA A 10 -37.09 -37.70 -0.80
N PHE A 11 -37.05 -36.46 -0.30
CA PHE A 11 -36.06 -35.45 -0.72
C PHE A 11 -34.63 -35.85 -0.31
N LEU A 12 -34.46 -36.34 0.92
CA LEU A 12 -33.19 -36.91 1.40
C LEU A 12 -32.76 -38.12 0.57
N ALA A 13 -33.67 -39.01 0.20
CA ALA A 13 -33.36 -40.19 -0.63
C ALA A 13 -32.90 -39.79 -2.05
N GLY A 14 -33.54 -38.80 -2.67
CA GLY A 14 -33.14 -38.28 -3.99
C GLY A 14 -31.76 -37.62 -3.99
N ILE A 15 -31.45 -36.85 -2.94
CA ILE A 15 -30.12 -36.26 -2.72
C ILE A 15 -29.07 -37.37 -2.52
N ILE A 16 -29.38 -38.38 -1.69
CA ILE A 16 -28.48 -39.52 -1.45
C ILE A 16 -28.18 -40.26 -2.75
N LEU A 17 -29.18 -40.53 -3.60
CA LEU A 17 -28.99 -41.20 -4.89
C LEU A 17 -28.08 -40.41 -5.84
N LYS A 18 -28.31 -39.10 -5.98
CA LYS A 18 -27.53 -38.23 -6.86
C LYS A 18 -26.07 -38.11 -6.39
N LEU A 19 -25.87 -38.03 -5.08
CA LEU A 19 -24.54 -37.94 -4.47
C LEU A 19 -23.79 -39.28 -4.48
N SER A 20 -24.50 -40.41 -4.33
CA SER A 20 -23.93 -41.76 -4.39
C SER A 20 -23.39 -42.09 -5.78
N TYR A 21 -24.05 -41.59 -6.83
CA TYR A 21 -23.61 -41.76 -8.23
C TYR A 21 -22.28 -41.04 -8.52
N VAL A 22 -22.12 -39.82 -8.00
CA VAL A 22 -20.87 -39.03 -8.13
C VAL A 22 -19.70 -39.75 -7.44
N ALA A 23 -19.92 -40.29 -6.23
CA ALA A 23 -18.89 -41.01 -5.48
C ALA A 23 -18.41 -42.30 -6.19
N ALA A 24 -19.29 -42.99 -6.93
CA ALA A 24 -18.95 -44.22 -7.64
C ALA A 24 -17.93 -44.02 -8.79
N GLN A 25 -17.76 -42.79 -9.28
CA GLN A 25 -16.79 -42.45 -10.35
C GLN A 25 -15.42 -42.02 -9.81
N GLY A 26 -15.14 -42.18 -8.51
CA GLY A 26 -13.91 -41.68 -7.89
C GLY A 26 -13.85 -40.15 -7.79
N GLN A 27 -14.96 -39.45 -8.04
CA GLN A 27 -15.03 -37.99 -7.90
C GLN A 27 -15.09 -37.58 -6.43
N LYS A 28 -14.39 -36.50 -6.11
CA LYS A 28 -14.44 -35.87 -4.78
C LYS A 28 -15.88 -35.42 -4.48
N PHE A 29 -16.35 -35.68 -3.28
CA PHE A 29 -17.70 -35.30 -2.86
C PHE A 29 -17.73 -33.82 -2.48
N ASN A 30 -18.45 -33.00 -3.23
CA ASN A 30 -18.52 -31.55 -3.01
C ASN A 30 -19.85 -31.15 -2.35
N VAL A 31 -19.78 -30.52 -1.19
CA VAL A 31 -20.91 -29.90 -0.51
C VAL A 31 -20.88 -28.42 -0.80
N THR A 32 -21.80 -27.94 -1.63
CA THR A 32 -22.00 -26.50 -1.85
C THR A 32 -22.97 -25.93 -0.80
N VAL A 33 -22.63 -24.82 -0.17
CA VAL A 33 -23.49 -24.08 0.77
C VAL A 33 -23.50 -22.60 0.36
N TYR A 34 -24.68 -21.98 0.30
CA TYR A 34 -24.79 -20.57 -0.05
C TYR A 34 -24.72 -19.70 1.21
N ILE A 35 -23.75 -18.79 1.26
CA ILE A 35 -23.57 -17.86 2.37
C ILE A 35 -23.75 -16.44 1.86
N GLN A 36 -24.47 -15.63 2.65
CA GLN A 36 -24.44 -14.20 2.50
C GLN A 36 -23.57 -13.63 3.62
N GLY A 37 -22.56 -12.85 3.27
CA GLY A 37 -21.67 -12.24 4.24
C GLY A 37 -20.96 -11.03 3.66
N THR A 38 -20.19 -10.36 4.50
CA THR A 38 -19.42 -9.17 4.14
C THR A 38 -17.97 -9.58 3.89
N VAL A 39 -17.39 -9.11 2.78
CA VAL A 39 -16.00 -9.38 2.42
C VAL A 39 -15.06 -8.52 3.27
N ASN A 40 -13.97 -9.09 3.78
CA ASN A 40 -12.79 -8.37 4.24
C ASN A 40 -11.61 -8.72 3.34
N VAL A 41 -10.88 -7.69 2.92
CA VAL A 41 -9.63 -7.83 2.17
C VAL A 41 -8.48 -7.45 3.10
N PHE A 42 -7.49 -8.34 3.18
CA PHE A 42 -6.26 -8.10 3.93
C PHE A 42 -5.08 -8.06 2.98
N MET A 43 -4.14 -7.21 3.31
CA MET A 43 -2.89 -7.03 2.58
C MET A 43 -1.72 -7.30 3.51
N ALA A 44 -0.86 -8.23 3.12
CA ALA A 44 0.37 -8.53 3.84
C ALA A 44 1.52 -7.63 3.35
N HIS A 45 2.28 -7.12 4.30
CA HIS A 45 3.55 -6.45 4.07
C HIS A 45 4.70 -7.34 4.50
N GLU A 46 5.53 -7.76 3.53
CA GLU A 46 6.79 -8.41 3.83
C GLU A 46 7.81 -7.38 4.35
N ALA A 47 8.74 -7.79 5.22
CA ALA A 47 9.82 -6.90 5.62
C ALA A 47 10.49 -6.36 4.35
N PRO A 48 10.66 -5.03 4.17
CA PRO A 48 11.34 -4.51 3.00
C PRO A 48 12.70 -5.18 2.93
N MET A 49 12.91 -6.00 1.91
CA MET A 49 14.21 -6.62 1.69
C MET A 49 15.17 -5.47 1.40
N MET A 50 15.93 -5.05 2.41
CA MET A 50 16.98 -4.03 2.25
C MET A 50 18.08 -4.47 1.27
N ASN A 51 18.04 -5.72 0.78
CA ASN A 51 18.84 -6.18 -0.34
C ASN A 51 18.10 -6.00 -1.66
N LEU A 52 18.41 -4.87 -2.31
CA LEU A 52 18.14 -4.54 -3.71
C LEU A 52 18.88 -5.49 -4.68
N THR A 53 18.64 -6.79 -4.62
CA THR A 53 18.93 -7.64 -5.76
C THR A 53 17.78 -7.50 -6.75
N ALA A 54 18.09 -7.34 -8.04
CA ALA A 54 17.17 -7.07 -9.14
C ALA A 54 16.12 -8.17 -9.44
N GLU A 55 15.88 -9.06 -8.48
CA GLU A 55 14.84 -10.07 -8.54
C GLU A 55 13.51 -9.40 -8.18
N ALA A 56 12.48 -9.65 -8.98
CA ALA A 56 11.17 -9.06 -8.77
C ALA A 56 10.66 -9.43 -7.37
N GLN A 57 10.35 -8.42 -6.56
CA GLN A 57 9.73 -8.64 -5.25
C GLN A 57 8.45 -9.45 -5.44
N PRO A 58 8.17 -10.46 -4.59
CA PRO A 58 6.92 -11.20 -4.67
C PRO A 58 5.74 -10.23 -4.51
N LEU A 59 4.67 -10.49 -5.25
CA LEU A 59 3.42 -9.75 -5.06
C LEU A 59 2.92 -9.96 -3.63
N PRO A 60 2.36 -8.92 -2.99
CA PRO A 60 1.87 -9.04 -1.62
C PRO A 60 0.79 -10.13 -1.53
N GLU A 61 0.81 -10.90 -0.44
CA GLU A 61 -0.26 -11.85 -0.17
C GLU A 61 -1.56 -11.08 0.09
N ILE A 62 -2.57 -11.32 -0.74
CA ILE A 62 -3.93 -10.79 -0.53
C ILE A 62 -4.82 -11.90 0.00
N ILE A 63 -5.40 -11.66 1.18
CA ILE A 63 -6.26 -12.63 1.86
C ILE A 63 -7.69 -12.08 1.87
N TYR A 64 -8.63 -12.90 1.38
CA TYR A 64 -10.05 -12.60 1.43
C TYR A 64 -10.70 -13.40 2.52
N THR A 65 -11.49 -12.76 3.37
CA THR A 65 -12.37 -13.45 4.30
C THR A 65 -13.81 -13.04 4.08
N LEU A 66 -14.71 -13.96 4.37
CA LEU A 66 -16.12 -13.67 4.54
C LEU A 66 -16.38 -13.54 6.05
N ALA A 67 -17.13 -12.52 6.44
CA ALA A 67 -17.58 -12.30 7.81
C ALA A 67 -19.11 -12.27 7.87
N ASP A 68 -19.69 -12.85 8.92
CA ASP A 68 -21.09 -12.61 9.25
C ASP A 68 -21.27 -11.15 9.72
N LYS A 69 -22.51 -10.65 9.71
CA LYS A 69 -22.81 -9.35 10.33
C LYS A 69 -22.47 -9.41 11.82
N GLN A 70 -21.78 -8.39 12.32
CA GLN A 70 -21.41 -8.31 13.74
C GLN A 70 -22.65 -8.02 14.59
N ASP A 71 -23.05 -8.99 15.42
CA ASP A 71 -23.94 -8.74 16.55
C ASP A 71 -23.09 -8.39 17.78
N ASP A 72 -23.47 -7.35 18.53
CA ASP A 72 -22.66 -6.79 19.64
C ASP A 72 -22.24 -7.83 20.71
N ASN A 73 -22.94 -8.96 20.80
CA ASN A 73 -22.74 -9.97 21.83
C ASN A 73 -22.10 -11.28 21.34
N GLU A 74 -21.92 -11.47 20.02
CA GLU A 74 -21.34 -12.71 19.47
C GLU A 74 -19.99 -12.47 18.77
N PRO A 75 -19.08 -13.45 18.77
CA PRO A 75 -17.90 -13.36 17.93
C PRO A 75 -18.34 -13.38 16.46
N THR A 76 -17.91 -12.37 15.70
CA THR A 76 -18.09 -12.36 14.24
C THR A 76 -17.40 -13.60 13.68
N ALA A 77 -18.18 -14.54 13.17
CA ALA A 77 -17.61 -15.66 12.43
C ALA A 77 -16.90 -15.08 11.21
N SER A 78 -15.63 -15.44 11.02
CA SER A 78 -14.86 -15.08 9.83
C SER A 78 -14.11 -16.28 9.28
N ILE A 79 -14.05 -16.39 7.96
CA ILE A 79 -13.38 -17.50 7.28
C ILE A 79 -12.68 -17.02 6.02
N ARG A 80 -11.45 -17.49 5.80
CA ARG A 80 -10.73 -17.32 4.54
C ARG A 80 -11.47 -18.02 3.40
N VAL A 81 -11.68 -17.31 2.30
CA VAL A 81 -12.34 -17.81 1.09
C VAL A 81 -11.47 -17.51 -0.13
N ASP A 82 -11.29 -18.51 -0.98
CA ASP A 82 -10.73 -18.35 -2.32
C ASP A 82 -11.86 -18.01 -3.28
N PHE A 83 -11.94 -16.75 -3.71
CA PHE A 83 -12.93 -16.27 -4.67
C PHE A 83 -12.52 -16.47 -6.14
N GLY A 84 -11.39 -17.14 -6.40
CA GLY A 84 -10.89 -17.38 -7.75
C GLY A 84 -10.69 -16.09 -8.54
N GLU A 85 -11.15 -16.07 -9.80
CA GLU A 85 -10.99 -14.92 -10.70
C GLU A 85 -11.70 -13.65 -10.21
N GLN A 86 -12.78 -13.80 -9.43
CA GLN A 86 -13.54 -12.68 -8.89
C GLN A 86 -12.85 -11.98 -7.72
N ALA A 87 -11.82 -12.58 -7.12
CA ALA A 87 -11.10 -12.00 -5.98
C ALA A 87 -10.63 -10.56 -6.30
N GLY A 88 -10.17 -10.31 -7.51
CA GLY A 88 -9.66 -8.99 -7.93
C GLY A 88 -10.70 -7.86 -8.00
N SER A 89 -12.00 -8.16 -8.03
CA SER A 89 -13.07 -7.16 -8.08
C SER A 89 -13.73 -6.88 -6.74
N LEU A 90 -13.45 -7.70 -5.72
CA LEU A 90 -14.05 -7.58 -4.40
C LEU A 90 -13.24 -6.61 -3.53
N VAL A 91 -13.92 -5.73 -2.82
CA VAL A 91 -13.33 -4.82 -1.83
C VAL A 91 -13.91 -5.07 -0.44
N THR A 92 -13.19 -4.62 0.60
CA THR A 92 -13.68 -4.72 1.97
C THR A 92 -15.03 -4.03 2.10
N GLY A 93 -15.97 -4.74 2.71
CA GLY A 93 -17.34 -4.31 2.96
C GLY A 93 -18.36 -4.68 1.88
N ASP A 94 -17.93 -5.26 0.74
CA ASP A 94 -18.87 -5.81 -0.25
C ASP A 94 -19.72 -6.90 0.41
N VAL A 95 -21.04 -6.80 0.24
CA VAL A 95 -21.98 -7.82 0.70
C VAL A 95 -22.21 -8.79 -0.44
N VAL A 96 -21.72 -10.01 -0.29
CA VAL A 96 -21.79 -11.04 -1.34
C VAL A 96 -22.66 -12.20 -0.93
N GLN A 97 -23.32 -12.82 -1.91
CA GLN A 97 -23.83 -14.18 -1.82
C GLN A 97 -22.85 -15.11 -2.54
N ALA A 98 -22.14 -15.94 -1.77
CA ALA A 98 -21.10 -16.82 -2.26
C ALA A 98 -21.50 -18.30 -2.11
N PRO A 99 -21.46 -19.11 -3.19
CA PRO A 99 -21.56 -20.56 -3.09
C PRO A 99 -20.23 -21.14 -2.61
N LEU A 100 -20.13 -21.48 -1.33
CA LEU A 100 -18.94 -22.07 -0.74
C LEU A 100 -18.93 -23.59 -0.96
N SER A 101 -17.87 -24.09 -1.61
CA SER A 101 -17.68 -25.52 -1.87
C SER A 101 -16.77 -26.15 -0.81
N LEU A 102 -17.31 -27.11 -0.06
CA LEU A 102 -16.56 -27.97 0.86
C LEU A 102 -16.33 -29.33 0.18
N GLN A 103 -15.08 -29.70 -0.05
CA GLN A 103 -14.72 -31.05 -0.50
C GLN A 103 -14.74 -32.02 0.71
N LEU A 104 -15.25 -33.24 0.55
CA LEU A 104 -15.04 -34.31 1.53
C LEU A 104 -13.99 -35.27 0.98
N SER A 105 -13.00 -35.64 1.80
CA SER A 105 -12.10 -36.75 1.46
C SER A 105 -12.90 -38.05 1.32
N SER A 106 -12.40 -38.99 0.51
CA SER A 106 -13.06 -40.29 0.34
C SER A 106 -13.30 -41.00 1.68
N ARG A 107 -12.35 -40.86 2.62
CA ARG A 107 -12.46 -41.39 3.99
C ARG A 107 -13.57 -40.72 4.80
N GLN A 108 -13.74 -39.40 4.68
CA GLN A 108 -14.85 -38.69 5.33
C GLN A 108 -16.18 -39.10 4.73
N ALA A 109 -16.28 -39.16 3.40
CA ALA A 109 -17.50 -39.57 2.71
C ALA A 109 -17.92 -41.01 3.09
N GLU A 110 -16.96 -41.94 3.12
CA GLU A 110 -17.17 -43.32 3.54
C GLU A 110 -17.61 -43.42 5.01
N ARG A 111 -16.91 -42.72 5.93
CA ARG A 111 -17.27 -42.70 7.36
C ARG A 111 -18.64 -42.07 7.64
N LEU A 112 -19.10 -41.20 6.75
CA LEU A 112 -20.43 -40.58 6.83
C LEU A 112 -21.50 -41.39 6.10
N GLY A 113 -21.16 -42.53 5.47
CA GLY A 113 -22.11 -43.32 4.68
C GLY A 113 -22.67 -42.55 3.49
N LEU A 114 -21.83 -41.72 2.86
CA LEU A 114 -22.15 -40.92 1.67
C LEU A 114 -21.67 -41.58 0.37
N THR A 115 -20.85 -42.63 0.49
CA THR A 115 -20.42 -43.46 -0.64
C THR A 115 -21.25 -44.74 -0.70
N PRO A 116 -21.50 -45.31 -1.90
CA PRO A 116 -22.05 -46.65 -2.03
C PRO A 116 -21.16 -47.67 -1.29
N PRO A 117 -21.74 -48.73 -0.67
CA PRO A 117 -20.95 -49.82 -0.13
C PRO A 117 -20.12 -50.44 -1.26
N ALA A 118 -18.82 -50.67 -1.00
CA ALA A 118 -17.96 -51.36 -1.95
C ALA A 118 -18.54 -52.76 -2.26
N ALA A 119 -18.60 -53.12 -3.54
CA ALA A 119 -19.29 -54.30 -4.04
C ALA A 119 -18.79 -55.65 -3.45
N SER A 120 -17.68 -55.66 -2.71
CA SER A 120 -17.10 -56.85 -2.08
C SER A 120 -17.30 -56.97 -0.56
N SER A 121 -17.91 -55.99 0.12
CA SER A 121 -18.13 -56.09 1.58
C SER A 121 -19.53 -56.63 1.88
N THR A 122 -19.60 -57.82 2.47
CA THR A 122 -20.84 -58.39 3.00
C THR A 122 -21.44 -57.43 4.03
N SER A 123 -22.65 -56.96 3.71
CA SER A 123 -23.41 -55.90 4.37
C SER A 123 -23.68 -56.19 5.86
N SER A 124 -22.77 -55.76 6.74
CA SER A 124 -23.18 -55.24 8.04
C SER A 124 -23.48 -53.76 7.86
N ARG A 125 -24.75 -53.35 7.97
CA ARG A 125 -25.12 -51.93 8.08
C ARG A 125 -24.41 -51.38 9.30
N ARG A 126 -23.23 -50.80 9.10
CA ARG A 126 -22.45 -50.21 10.17
C ARG A 126 -23.28 -49.05 10.73
N LEU A 127 -23.87 -49.27 11.90
CA LEU A 127 -24.60 -48.23 12.62
C LEU A 127 -23.60 -47.10 12.88
N LEU A 128 -23.82 -45.97 12.22
CA LEU A 128 -23.08 -44.75 12.50
C LEU A 128 -23.38 -44.36 13.95
N SER A 129 -22.36 -44.00 14.74
CA SER A 129 -22.61 -43.41 16.05
C SER A 129 -23.42 -42.11 15.88
N ASP A 130 -24.13 -41.68 16.92
CA ASP A 130 -24.94 -40.44 16.89
C ASP A 130 -24.16 -39.22 16.38
N ARG A 131 -22.87 -39.12 16.72
CA ARG A 131 -21.97 -38.09 16.22
C ARG A 131 -21.85 -38.10 14.69
N TYR A 132 -21.56 -39.25 14.09
CA TYR A 132 -21.46 -39.40 12.63
C TYR A 132 -22.81 -39.17 11.94
N ASN A 133 -23.91 -39.62 12.56
CA ASN A 133 -25.27 -39.34 12.06
C ASN A 133 -25.60 -37.84 12.07
N ARG A 134 -25.20 -37.11 13.11
CA ARG A 134 -25.38 -35.65 13.19
C ARG A 134 -24.62 -34.95 12.06
N ILE A 135 -23.36 -35.32 11.84
CA ILE A 135 -22.52 -34.71 10.78
C ILE A 135 -23.09 -35.02 9.40
N ARG A 136 -23.50 -36.28 9.18
CA ARG A 136 -24.14 -36.69 7.93
C ARG A 136 -25.40 -35.86 7.66
N ARG A 137 -26.25 -35.67 8.67
CA ARG A 137 -27.45 -34.82 8.56
C ARG A 137 -27.08 -33.39 8.21
N MET A 138 -26.13 -32.77 8.91
CA MET A 138 -25.67 -31.41 8.59
C MET A 138 -25.17 -31.31 7.14
N VAL A 139 -24.35 -32.27 6.67
CA VAL A 139 -23.86 -32.30 5.29
C VAL A 139 -25.01 -32.34 4.28
N LEU A 140 -25.96 -33.25 4.46
CA LEU A 140 -27.10 -33.42 3.55
C LEU A 140 -28.07 -32.24 3.61
N GLU A 141 -28.32 -31.71 4.81
CA GLU A 141 -29.21 -30.57 5.03
C GLU A 141 -28.59 -29.25 4.54
N TYR A 142 -27.26 -29.12 4.54
CA TYR A 142 -26.61 -27.87 4.18
C TYR A 142 -26.37 -27.79 2.66
N HIS A 143 -26.21 -28.93 2.00
CA HIS A 143 -25.96 -28.98 0.56
C HIS A 143 -27.05 -28.28 -0.25
N ASN A 144 -26.64 -27.32 -1.08
CA ASN A 144 -27.51 -26.45 -1.91
C ASN A 144 -28.55 -25.65 -1.11
N THR A 145 -28.25 -25.34 0.15
CA THR A 145 -29.11 -24.48 0.98
C THR A 145 -28.37 -23.23 1.45
N ARG A 146 -29.14 -22.23 1.89
CA ARG A 146 -28.61 -21.03 2.53
C ARG A 146 -28.37 -21.27 4.03
N ARG A 147 -27.21 -20.87 4.52
CA ARG A 147 -26.81 -20.99 5.94
C ARG A 147 -26.14 -19.71 6.43
N SER A 148 -26.02 -19.56 7.75
CA SER A 148 -25.13 -18.54 8.32
C SER A 148 -23.68 -19.01 8.26
N LEU A 149 -22.73 -18.08 8.31
CA LEU A 149 -21.31 -18.45 8.32
C LEU A 149 -20.96 -19.19 9.61
N ALA A 150 -21.53 -18.80 10.75
CA ALA A 150 -21.38 -19.54 12.01
C ALA A 150 -21.77 -21.03 11.89
N GLN A 151 -22.86 -21.35 11.18
CA GLN A 151 -23.28 -22.73 10.92
C GLN A 151 -22.26 -23.48 10.05
N VAL A 152 -21.69 -22.83 9.03
CA VAL A 152 -20.64 -23.45 8.19
C VAL A 152 -19.35 -23.67 8.98
N VAL A 153 -18.96 -22.74 9.83
CA VAL A 153 -17.81 -22.89 10.74
C VAL A 153 -18.03 -24.08 11.68
N ASP A 154 -19.23 -24.26 12.23
CA ASP A 154 -19.56 -25.42 13.06
C ASP A 154 -19.53 -26.75 12.26
N LEU A 155 -20.03 -26.75 11.02
CA LEU A 155 -19.92 -27.91 10.13
C LEU A 155 -18.45 -28.28 9.87
N LEU A 156 -17.61 -27.30 9.52
CA LEU A 156 -16.18 -27.50 9.29
C LEU A 156 -15.48 -28.06 10.53
N ARG A 157 -15.76 -27.48 11.70
CA ARG A 157 -15.24 -27.96 12.98
C ARG A 157 -15.60 -29.42 13.20
N THR A 158 -16.87 -29.77 12.96
CA THR A 158 -17.35 -31.12 13.20
C THR A 158 -16.79 -32.12 12.18
N LEU A 159 -16.65 -31.73 10.90
CA LEU A 159 -16.02 -32.54 9.85
C LEU A 159 -14.55 -32.87 10.12
N ASN A 160 -13.81 -31.93 10.73
CA ASN A 160 -12.41 -32.15 11.11
C ASN A 160 -12.25 -33.29 12.13
N THR A 161 -13.28 -33.53 12.94
CA THR A 161 -13.26 -34.62 13.92
C THR A 161 -13.44 -36.02 13.32
N VAL A 162 -13.91 -36.10 12.07
CA VAL A 162 -14.15 -37.35 11.35
C VAL A 162 -12.95 -37.76 10.48
N GLY A 163 -12.12 -36.80 10.04
CA GLY A 163 -11.06 -37.03 9.06
C GLY A 163 -9.70 -37.51 9.60
N GLY A 164 -9.41 -37.33 10.89
CA GLY A 164 -8.13 -37.74 11.50
C GLY A 164 -6.91 -36.88 11.12
N SER A 165 -7.03 -36.00 10.13
CA SER A 165 -6.01 -35.02 9.75
C SER A 165 -6.68 -33.68 9.51
N ALA A 166 -6.30 -32.67 10.29
CA ALA A 166 -6.85 -31.31 10.30
C ALA A 166 -6.40 -30.48 9.08
N GLY A 167 -6.51 -31.01 7.87
CA GLY A 167 -6.36 -30.20 6.67
C GLY A 167 -7.63 -29.39 6.45
N ARG A 168 -7.73 -28.18 7.04
CA ARG A 168 -8.80 -27.24 6.67
C ARG A 168 -8.70 -27.04 5.16
N GLN A 169 -9.74 -27.43 4.44
CA GLN A 169 -9.84 -27.06 3.04
C GLN A 169 -9.97 -25.57 2.93
N GLN A 170 -9.17 -24.98 2.04
CA GLN A 170 -9.42 -23.64 1.56
C GLN A 170 -10.80 -23.68 0.89
N LEU A 171 -11.76 -22.96 1.47
CA LEU A 171 -13.08 -22.86 0.89
C LEU A 171 -12.97 -22.12 -0.43
N LYS A 172 -13.43 -22.75 -1.51
CA LYS A 172 -13.55 -22.09 -2.80
C LYS A 172 -14.97 -21.58 -2.95
N SER A 173 -15.11 -20.31 -3.28
CA SER A 173 -16.35 -19.79 -3.81
C SER A 173 -16.44 -20.12 -5.29
N GLY A 174 -17.63 -20.50 -5.75
CA GLY A 174 -17.98 -20.32 -7.17
C GLY A 174 -18.26 -18.84 -7.46
N ASP A 175 -19.09 -18.56 -8.47
CA ASP A 175 -19.49 -17.20 -8.82
C ASP A 175 -20.23 -16.51 -7.66
N ALA A 176 -19.50 -15.71 -6.90
CA ALA A 176 -20.05 -14.86 -5.87
C ALA A 176 -20.84 -13.73 -6.53
N LYS A 177 -22.05 -13.50 -6.04
CA LYS A 177 -22.90 -12.41 -6.49
C LYS A 177 -22.80 -11.26 -5.50
N ILE A 178 -22.32 -10.10 -5.95
CA ILE A 178 -22.36 -8.88 -5.15
C ILE A 178 -23.83 -8.45 -5.03
N LEU A 179 -24.33 -8.38 -3.80
CA LEU A 179 -25.70 -7.99 -3.47
C LEU A 179 -25.80 -6.50 -3.14
N ALA A 180 -24.76 -5.96 -2.50
CA ALA A 180 -24.60 -4.55 -2.21
C ALA A 180 -23.12 -4.19 -2.14
N ASN A 181 -22.76 -3.02 -2.65
CA ASN A 181 -21.42 -2.44 -2.52
C ASN A 181 -21.33 -1.64 -1.21
N THR A 182 -20.10 -1.34 -0.79
CA THR A 182 -19.84 -0.47 0.37
C THR A 182 -20.44 0.92 0.22
N ILE A 183 -21.47 1.18 1.03
CA ILE A 183 -21.97 2.53 1.36
C ILE A 183 -21.31 3.06 2.64
N ALA A 184 -20.50 2.22 3.31
CA ALA A 184 -19.89 2.54 4.60
C ALA A 184 -18.83 3.64 4.41
N GLN A 185 -19.03 4.77 5.10
CA GLN A 185 -18.01 5.81 5.22
C GLN A 185 -16.80 5.22 5.96
N ASP A 186 -15.62 5.24 5.34
CA ASP A 186 -14.38 4.98 6.06
C ASP A 186 -14.31 6.03 7.17
N LEU A 187 -14.45 5.55 8.40
CA LEU A 187 -14.53 6.37 9.60
C LEU A 187 -13.22 7.12 9.87
N PHE A 188 -12.25 7.13 8.96
CA PHE A 188 -10.98 7.82 9.14
C PHE A 188 -10.61 8.73 7.97
N ILE A 189 -11.43 8.78 6.92
CA ILE A 189 -11.31 9.79 5.88
C ILE A 189 -11.98 11.06 6.39
N ILE A 190 -11.12 12.00 6.76
CA ILE A 190 -11.52 13.30 7.25
C ILE A 190 -11.61 14.25 6.06
N ASN A 191 -12.80 14.77 5.76
CA ASN A 191 -12.97 15.83 4.76
C ASN A 191 -12.47 17.18 5.31
N GLY A 192 -11.24 17.22 5.83
CA GLY A 192 -10.65 18.38 6.52
C GLY A 192 -11.05 18.54 7.99
N GLN A 193 -11.85 17.64 8.56
CA GLN A 193 -12.35 17.77 9.94
C GLN A 193 -11.49 17.01 10.95
N PRO A 194 -11.09 17.62 12.08
CA PRO A 194 -10.35 16.92 13.11
C PRO A 194 -11.11 15.70 13.64
N GLN A 195 -10.44 14.55 13.70
CA GLN A 195 -11.01 13.32 14.19
C GLN A 195 -10.10 12.63 15.21
N ALA A 196 -10.70 12.30 16.36
CA ALA A 196 -10.06 11.44 17.34
C ALA A 196 -10.21 9.99 16.90
N ILE A 197 -9.09 9.29 16.82
CA ILE A 197 -9.07 7.86 16.51
C ILE A 197 -9.05 7.04 17.79
N SER A 198 -9.66 5.86 17.76
CA SER A 198 -9.68 4.90 18.87
C SER A 198 -9.10 3.55 18.44
N SER A 199 -8.45 2.88 19.38
CA SER A 199 -7.86 1.56 19.15
C SER A 199 -7.71 0.74 20.44
N LEU A 200 -7.68 -0.58 20.28
CA LEU A 200 -7.24 -1.52 21.31
C LEU A 200 -6.01 -2.24 20.78
N THR A 201 -4.90 -2.14 21.50
CA THR A 201 -3.63 -2.78 21.18
C THR A 201 -3.35 -3.90 22.18
N PHE A 202 -3.01 -5.08 21.69
CA PHE A 202 -2.73 -6.26 22.52
C PHE A 202 -1.33 -6.79 22.20
N VAL A 203 -0.48 -6.84 23.23
CA VAL A 203 0.88 -7.38 23.17
C VAL A 203 0.87 -8.75 23.79
N PHE A 204 1.04 -9.79 22.96
CA PHE A 204 0.91 -11.15 23.42
C PHE A 204 2.23 -11.71 23.98
N LYS A 205 2.12 -12.56 25.00
CA LYS A 205 3.19 -13.41 25.51
C LYS A 205 2.62 -14.76 25.96
N SER A 206 3.49 -15.73 26.21
CA SER A 206 3.11 -17.00 26.84
C SER A 206 4.17 -17.44 27.85
N THR A 207 3.88 -17.21 29.12
CA THR A 207 4.76 -17.65 30.23
C THR A 207 4.83 -19.17 30.32
N SER A 208 3.73 -19.87 29.99
CA SER A 208 3.62 -21.33 30.08
C SER A 208 4.62 -22.09 29.18
N CYS A 209 5.21 -21.39 28.21
CA CYS A 209 6.15 -22.00 27.27
C CYS A 209 7.37 -21.13 26.96
N GLY A 210 7.56 -20.05 27.72
CA GLY A 210 8.72 -19.17 27.59
C GLY A 210 8.72 -18.32 26.32
N VAL A 211 7.57 -18.12 25.66
CA VAL A 211 7.43 -17.10 24.61
C VAL A 211 7.31 -15.76 25.31
N LEU A 212 8.46 -15.14 25.56
CA LEU A 212 8.60 -13.91 26.31
C LEU A 212 9.26 -12.85 25.41
N PRO A 213 8.51 -12.24 24.47
CA PRO A 213 9.04 -11.14 23.69
C PRO A 213 9.51 -10.02 24.63
N LYS A 214 10.60 -9.35 24.26
CA LYS A 214 11.09 -8.18 25.01
C LYS A 214 10.11 -7.02 24.97
N LEU A 215 9.31 -6.97 23.90
CA LEU A 215 8.25 -5.98 23.71
C LEU A 215 7.10 -6.25 24.69
N ASN A 216 6.69 -5.22 25.43
CA ASN A 216 5.55 -5.22 26.36
C ASN A 216 4.71 -3.96 26.17
N ALA A 217 3.55 -3.88 26.81
CA ALA A 217 2.62 -2.76 26.68
C ALA A 217 3.26 -1.39 26.96
N SER A 218 4.13 -1.28 27.96
CA SER A 218 4.81 -0.01 28.29
C SER A 218 5.80 0.41 27.19
N THR A 219 6.55 -0.54 26.64
CA THR A 219 7.44 -0.29 25.50
C THR A 219 6.63 0.12 24.27
N VAL A 220 5.54 -0.59 23.96
CA VAL A 220 4.63 -0.26 22.86
C VAL A 220 4.07 1.15 23.01
N GLN A 221 3.61 1.53 24.20
CA GLN A 221 3.14 2.89 24.48
C GLN A 221 4.20 3.97 24.17
N SER A 222 5.50 3.67 24.31
CA SER A 222 6.59 4.60 23.95
C SER A 222 6.72 4.88 22.44
N TYR A 223 6.26 3.94 21.61
CA TYR A 223 6.24 4.07 20.15
C TYR A 223 4.90 4.59 19.63
N LEU A 224 3.82 4.42 20.40
CA LEU A 224 2.50 4.93 20.06
C LEU A 224 2.35 6.41 20.43
N TYR A 225 2.83 6.82 21.61
CA TYR A 225 2.57 8.16 22.16
C TYR A 225 3.83 8.98 22.37
N GLU A 226 3.71 10.27 22.10
CA GLU A 226 4.72 11.26 22.49
C GLU A 226 4.91 11.22 24.02
N ARG A 227 6.17 11.38 24.43
CA ARG A 227 6.61 11.51 25.82
C ARG A 227 7.29 12.85 26.03
N ASP A 228 7.76 13.11 27.23
CA ASP A 228 8.45 14.34 27.62
C ASP A 228 9.62 14.70 26.68
N GLU A 229 9.99 15.97 26.71
CA GLU A 229 11.07 16.55 25.93
C GLU A 229 12.39 15.79 26.22
N GLY A 230 13.02 15.22 25.18
CA GLY A 230 14.22 14.39 25.30
C GLY A 230 14.00 12.87 25.13
N SER A 231 12.77 12.42 24.89
CA SER A 231 12.48 11.02 24.54
C SER A 231 13.35 10.53 23.36
N PRO A 232 13.93 9.31 23.44
CA PRO A 232 14.71 8.75 22.34
C PRO A 232 13.87 8.48 21.08
N VAL A 233 12.57 8.23 21.27
CA VAL A 233 11.59 8.05 20.19
C VAL A 233 10.78 9.33 20.07
N VAL A 234 10.94 10.01 18.94
CA VAL A 234 10.18 11.22 18.56
C VAL A 234 9.17 10.91 17.47
N ALA A 235 9.55 10.07 16.50
CA ALA A 235 8.70 9.60 15.43
C ALA A 235 7.77 8.50 15.94
N THR A 236 6.83 8.84 16.82
CA THR A 236 5.79 7.95 17.35
C THR A 236 4.60 7.88 16.38
N ILE A 237 3.71 6.90 16.52
CA ILE A 237 2.48 6.83 15.70
C ILE A 237 1.62 8.09 15.89
N GLN A 238 1.53 8.60 17.13
CA GLN A 238 0.87 9.88 17.42
C GLN A 238 1.52 11.03 16.63
N ARG A 239 2.85 11.11 16.60
CA ARG A 239 3.58 12.13 15.84
C ARG A 239 3.37 11.99 14.33
N TYR A 240 3.37 10.76 13.81
CA TYR A 240 3.07 10.46 12.40
C TYR A 240 1.69 10.96 12.00
N TYR A 241 0.64 10.59 12.76
CA TYR A 241 -0.71 11.08 12.49
C TYR A 241 -0.77 12.60 12.57
N ARG A 242 -0.25 13.19 13.65
CA ARG A 242 -0.29 14.65 13.84
C ARG A 242 0.39 15.40 12.69
N SER A 243 1.57 14.95 12.28
CA SER A 243 2.37 15.65 11.28
C SER A 243 1.84 15.41 9.88
N CYS A 244 1.58 14.16 9.50
CA CYS A 244 1.20 13.80 8.14
C CYS A 244 -0.26 14.11 7.80
N SER A 245 -1.13 14.26 8.80
CA SER A 245 -2.52 14.69 8.61
C SER A 245 -2.75 16.18 8.86
N TYR A 246 -1.70 16.99 9.05
CA TYR A 246 -1.85 18.42 9.36
C TYR A 246 -2.68 18.70 10.63
N ASN A 247 -2.46 17.89 11.67
CA ASN A 247 -3.22 17.85 12.93
C ASN A 247 -4.71 17.47 12.78
N GLN A 248 -5.13 16.93 11.64
CA GLN A 248 -6.52 16.51 11.45
C GLN A 248 -6.82 15.17 12.13
N LEU A 249 -5.83 14.31 12.41
CA LEU A 249 -6.00 13.09 13.19
C LEU A 249 -5.34 13.20 14.57
N ALA A 250 -6.09 12.81 15.59
CA ALA A 250 -5.63 12.78 16.98
C ALA A 250 -5.64 11.36 17.54
N LEU A 251 -4.45 10.82 17.81
CA LEU A 251 -4.25 9.59 18.59
C LEU A 251 -4.05 9.97 20.06
N ASN A 252 -5.07 9.75 20.90
CA ASN A 252 -5.02 10.07 22.33
C ASN A 252 -4.97 8.79 23.18
N PRO A 253 -4.05 8.69 24.16
CA PRO A 253 -3.96 7.53 25.07
C PRO A 253 -5.28 7.14 25.76
N VAL A 254 -6.18 8.09 26.03
CA VAL A 254 -7.47 7.83 26.71
C VAL A 254 -8.37 6.87 25.92
N ASN A 255 -8.32 6.92 24.58
CA ASN A 255 -9.15 6.10 23.70
C ASN A 255 -8.32 5.13 22.85
N ASN A 256 -7.02 5.01 23.13
CA ASN A 256 -6.11 4.11 22.45
C ASN A 256 -5.37 3.31 23.53
N LEU A 257 -5.90 2.14 23.86
CA LEU A 257 -5.48 1.39 25.03
C LEU A 257 -4.51 0.28 24.63
N VAL A 258 -3.53 -0.01 25.48
CA VAL A 258 -2.49 -1.02 25.23
C VAL A 258 -2.46 -2.01 26.39
N PHE A 259 -2.52 -3.31 26.09
CA PHE A 259 -2.60 -4.39 27.07
C PHE A 259 -1.49 -5.41 26.85
N ASP A 260 -0.92 -5.90 27.96
CA ASP A 260 -0.15 -7.15 27.96
C ASP A 260 -1.10 -8.32 28.14
N VAL A 261 -1.05 -9.30 27.24
CA VAL A 261 -1.91 -10.47 27.27
C VAL A 261 -1.05 -11.72 27.38
N ASP A 262 -1.17 -12.44 28.49
CA ASP A 262 -0.54 -13.75 28.67
C ASP A 262 -1.54 -14.85 28.32
N ILE A 263 -1.20 -15.68 27.35
CA ILE A 263 -2.07 -16.76 26.86
C ILE A 263 -1.37 -18.13 26.97
N PRO A 264 -2.14 -19.23 27.08
CA PRO A 264 -1.56 -20.57 26.96
C PRO A 264 -0.80 -20.72 25.65
N CYS A 265 0.25 -21.53 25.65
CA CYS A 265 1.08 -21.70 24.46
C CYS A 265 0.43 -22.52 23.34
N VAL A 266 -0.46 -23.41 23.73
CA VAL A 266 -1.25 -24.26 22.85
C VAL A 266 -2.65 -24.26 23.43
N GLY A 267 -3.64 -24.13 22.56
CA GLY A 267 -5.04 -24.14 22.96
C GLY A 267 -5.95 -24.29 21.75
N ASN A 268 -7.25 -24.13 21.97
CA ASN A 268 -8.26 -24.17 20.93
C ASN A 268 -9.05 -22.86 20.94
N THR A 269 -9.25 -22.28 19.77
CA THR A 269 -10.19 -21.18 19.54
C THR A 269 -11.36 -21.66 18.70
N SER A 270 -12.31 -20.77 18.38
CA SER A 270 -13.43 -21.07 17.50
C SER A 270 -13.00 -21.61 16.12
N LEU A 271 -11.79 -21.26 15.67
CA LEU A 271 -11.20 -21.65 14.37
C LEU A 271 -10.33 -22.92 14.44
N GLY A 272 -10.04 -23.41 15.65
CA GLY A 272 -9.35 -24.67 15.87
C GLY A 272 -8.12 -24.54 16.77
N PRO A 273 -7.24 -25.56 16.79
CA PRO A 273 -6.05 -25.54 17.62
C PRO A 273 -5.06 -24.48 17.14
N TYR A 274 -4.46 -23.75 18.07
CA TYR A 274 -3.33 -22.84 17.83
C TYR A 274 -2.09 -23.34 18.58
N ASN A 275 -0.90 -23.03 18.06
CA ASN A 275 0.38 -23.35 18.69
C ASN A 275 1.38 -22.20 18.48
N LEU A 276 1.62 -21.44 19.54
CA LEU A 276 2.46 -20.25 19.49
C LEU A 276 3.96 -20.56 19.31
N ARG A 277 4.40 -21.81 19.55
CA ARG A 277 5.81 -22.19 19.35
C ARG A 277 6.13 -22.41 17.87
N THR A 278 5.17 -22.92 17.11
CA THR A 278 5.41 -23.40 15.75
C THR A 278 4.69 -22.58 14.70
N GLY A 279 3.66 -21.80 15.07
CA GLY A 279 2.75 -21.19 14.11
C GLY A 279 2.01 -22.24 13.26
N LYS A 280 1.88 -23.48 13.76
CA LYS A 280 1.33 -24.61 13.00
C LYS A 280 0.29 -25.38 13.81
N GLY A 281 -0.57 -24.69 14.53
CA GLY A 281 -1.68 -25.28 15.28
C GLY A 281 -2.60 -26.10 14.38
N ASN A 282 -2.86 -25.60 13.16
CA ASN A 282 -3.60 -26.33 12.13
C ASN A 282 -2.73 -27.30 11.29
N LYS A 283 -1.43 -27.42 11.59
CA LYS A 283 -0.43 -28.25 10.87
C LYS A 283 -0.15 -27.83 9.41
N LYS A 284 -0.64 -26.68 8.95
CA LYS A 284 -0.51 -26.22 7.58
C LYS A 284 0.08 -24.80 7.50
N ASP A 285 -0.62 -23.84 8.09
CA ASP A 285 -0.36 -22.40 8.03
C ASP A 285 -0.71 -21.74 9.38
N MET A 286 -0.62 -20.41 9.43
CA MET A 286 -0.74 -19.62 10.66
C MET A 286 -2.13 -19.05 10.92
N ASP A 287 -3.12 -19.40 10.10
CA ASP A 287 -4.45 -18.80 10.17
C ASP A 287 -5.09 -18.99 11.56
N ASN A 288 -4.93 -20.18 12.17
CA ASN A 288 -5.53 -20.45 13.46
C ASN A 288 -4.95 -19.58 14.58
N GLU A 289 -3.65 -19.29 14.49
CA GLU A 289 -2.98 -18.36 15.37
C GLU A 289 -3.45 -16.93 15.10
N LEU A 290 -3.53 -16.50 13.84
CA LEU A 290 -3.81 -15.09 13.48
C LEU A 290 -5.13 -14.62 14.05
N TRP A 291 -6.15 -15.40 13.73
CA TRP A 291 -7.50 -15.12 14.14
C TRP A 291 -7.76 -15.56 15.59
N GLY A 292 -7.05 -16.59 16.05
CA GLY A 292 -7.11 -17.01 17.45
C GLY A 292 -6.64 -15.93 18.41
N LEU A 293 -5.61 -15.16 18.07
CA LEU A 293 -5.17 -14.03 18.90
C LEU A 293 -6.23 -12.95 19.04
N VAL A 294 -7.01 -12.65 17.99
CA VAL A 294 -8.11 -11.67 18.06
C VAL A 294 -9.20 -12.17 19.03
N GLU A 295 -9.56 -13.45 18.96
CA GLU A 295 -10.52 -14.08 19.87
C GLU A 295 -10.02 -14.06 21.32
N LEU A 296 -8.74 -14.38 21.54
CA LEU A 296 -8.11 -14.39 22.86
C LEU A 296 -7.99 -12.98 23.45
N ALA A 297 -7.73 -11.95 22.63
CA ALA A 297 -7.78 -10.55 23.07
C ALA A 297 -9.18 -10.15 23.57
N LYS A 298 -10.22 -10.55 22.80
CA LYS A 298 -11.62 -10.30 23.18
C LYS A 298 -11.99 -11.05 24.46
N GLN A 299 -11.55 -12.30 24.61
CA GLN A 299 -11.75 -13.09 25.84
C GLN A 299 -11.03 -12.46 27.04
N TYR A 300 -9.78 -12.02 26.87
CA TYR A 300 -9.02 -11.35 27.92
C TYR A 300 -9.77 -10.13 28.46
N LEU A 301 -10.34 -9.28 27.59
CA LEU A 301 -11.15 -8.14 28.05
C LEU A 301 -12.45 -8.60 28.73
N LYS A 302 -13.10 -9.65 28.23
CA LYS A 302 -14.31 -10.19 28.88
C LYS A 302 -14.06 -10.61 30.32
N GLU A 303 -12.88 -11.17 30.59
CA GLU A 303 -12.49 -11.67 31.91
C GLU A 303 -11.95 -10.55 32.81
N ASN A 304 -11.15 -9.62 32.26
CA ASN A 304 -10.38 -8.65 33.05
C ASN A 304 -10.96 -7.23 33.04
N ASN A 305 -11.77 -6.86 32.02
CA ASN A 305 -12.35 -5.52 31.89
C ASN A 305 -13.70 -5.56 31.15
N ARG A 306 -14.75 -5.99 31.85
CA ARG A 306 -16.10 -6.16 31.28
C ARG A 306 -16.69 -4.88 30.68
N ALA A 307 -16.39 -3.72 31.26
CA ALA A 307 -16.90 -2.43 30.78
C ALA A 307 -16.27 -2.03 29.43
N LEU A 308 -14.99 -2.34 29.23
CA LEU A 308 -14.34 -2.14 27.94
C LEU A 308 -14.80 -3.18 26.92
N PHE A 309 -14.95 -4.45 27.35
CA PHE A 309 -15.48 -5.52 26.52
C PHE A 309 -16.87 -5.20 25.97
N SER A 310 -17.80 -4.67 26.78
CA SER A 310 -19.13 -4.27 26.32
C SER A 310 -19.12 -3.13 25.31
N ARG A 311 -17.96 -2.51 25.08
CA ARG A 311 -17.73 -1.42 24.12
C ARG A 311 -16.72 -1.81 23.05
N TRP A 312 -16.41 -3.09 22.88
CA TRP A 312 -15.43 -3.60 21.88
C TRP A 312 -15.64 -3.03 20.47
N SER A 313 -16.88 -3.02 20.00
CA SER A 313 -17.27 -2.51 18.68
C SER A 313 -17.03 -1.00 18.52
N SER A 314 -17.05 -0.23 19.62
CA SER A 314 -16.75 1.21 19.59
C SER A 314 -15.27 1.54 19.33
N PHE A 315 -14.35 0.59 19.55
CA PHE A 315 -12.93 0.75 19.25
C PHE A 315 -12.61 0.13 17.89
N ARG A 316 -12.86 0.83 16.79
CA ARG A 316 -12.80 0.24 15.45
C ARG A 316 -11.49 -0.46 15.12
N ARG A 317 -10.34 0.08 15.55
CA ARG A 317 -9.02 -0.51 15.31
C ARG A 317 -8.59 -1.49 16.39
N LYS A 318 -8.19 -2.69 15.97
CA LYS A 318 -7.62 -3.75 16.81
C LYS A 318 -6.19 -4.02 16.34
N ILE A 319 -5.21 -3.63 17.15
CA ILE A 319 -3.79 -3.81 16.84
C ILE A 319 -3.27 -5.02 17.61
N ILE A 320 -2.88 -6.06 16.91
CA ILE A 320 -2.43 -7.33 17.46
C ILE A 320 -0.92 -7.42 17.26
N ILE A 321 -0.18 -7.32 18.36
CA ILE A 321 1.28 -7.40 18.32
C ILE A 321 1.71 -8.83 18.62
N TRP A 322 2.34 -9.41 17.62
CA TRP A 322 2.57 -10.82 17.45
C TRP A 322 3.86 -11.30 18.14
N PRO A 323 3.87 -12.44 18.86
CA PRO A 323 5.05 -12.85 19.62
C PRO A 323 5.91 -13.94 18.97
N PHE A 324 5.59 -14.51 17.80
CA PHE A 324 6.25 -15.74 17.32
C PHE A 324 7.69 -15.55 16.85
N ASN A 325 8.03 -14.37 16.32
CA ASN A 325 9.38 -14.09 15.89
C ASN A 325 10.35 -13.88 17.07
N TRP A 326 9.94 -14.03 18.34
CA TRP A 326 10.80 -13.76 19.51
C TRP A 326 12.15 -14.52 19.54
N ARG A 327 12.21 -15.75 19.00
CA ARG A 327 13.43 -16.60 19.01
C ARG A 327 13.87 -17.06 17.61
N SER A 328 12.93 -17.26 16.71
CA SER A 328 13.17 -17.71 15.34
C SER A 328 12.10 -17.13 14.44
N ARG A 329 12.44 -16.83 13.19
CA ARG A 329 11.47 -16.29 12.23
C ARG A 329 10.46 -17.38 11.86
N ILE A 330 9.20 -17.18 12.24
CA ILE A 330 8.05 -18.07 11.98
C ILE A 330 7.11 -17.42 10.97
N VAL A 331 6.93 -16.09 11.02
CA VAL A 331 6.25 -15.31 9.97
C VAL A 331 7.24 -14.53 9.14
N GLU A 332 6.93 -14.39 7.84
CA GLU A 332 7.72 -13.62 6.89
C GLU A 332 7.23 -12.17 6.75
N PHE A 333 5.96 -11.90 7.05
CA PHE A 333 5.40 -10.55 7.06
C PHE A 333 5.86 -9.75 8.28
N SER A 334 6.08 -8.45 8.09
CA SER A 334 6.28 -7.47 9.18
C SER A 334 4.96 -6.85 9.63
N GLY A 335 4.01 -6.73 8.71
CA GLY A 335 2.66 -6.26 8.97
C GLY A 335 1.62 -6.97 8.10
N LEU A 336 0.39 -7.03 8.59
CA LEU A 336 -0.76 -7.53 7.86
C LEU A 336 -1.98 -6.75 8.34
N ALA A 337 -2.74 -6.14 7.44
CA ALA A 337 -3.87 -5.30 7.84
C ALA A 337 -5.07 -5.42 6.91
N ASN A 338 -6.26 -5.15 7.47
CA ASN A 338 -7.46 -4.88 6.68
C ASN A 338 -7.21 -3.67 5.75
N MET A 339 -7.55 -3.83 4.48
CA MET A 339 -7.67 -2.74 3.49
C MET A 339 -9.06 -2.11 3.62
N GLY A 340 -9.17 -1.06 4.43
CA GLY A 340 -10.40 -0.34 4.74
C GLY A 340 -11.19 -0.90 5.92
N CYS A 341 -12.15 -0.10 6.38
CA CYS A 341 -12.95 -0.34 7.58
C CYS A 341 -14.45 -0.24 7.29
N ALA A 342 -15.12 -1.35 6.97
CA ALA A 342 -16.57 -1.35 6.77
C ALA A 342 -17.33 -1.18 8.09
N GLU A 343 -18.49 -0.50 8.07
CA GLU A 343 -19.26 -0.09 9.26
C GLU A 343 -19.54 -1.22 10.27
N ASP A 344 -19.77 -2.45 9.82
CA ASP A 344 -20.08 -3.59 10.70
C ASP A 344 -18.87 -4.52 10.97
N LEU A 345 -17.64 -4.07 10.72
CA LEU A 345 -16.43 -4.89 10.81
C LEU A 345 -15.35 -4.26 11.72
N ASP A 346 -14.62 -5.13 12.41
CA ASP A 346 -13.39 -4.78 13.13
C ASP A 346 -12.24 -4.51 12.12
N CYS A 347 -11.47 -3.45 12.34
CA CYS A 347 -10.28 -3.15 11.55
C CYS A 347 -9.07 -3.71 12.26
N ILE A 348 -8.54 -4.80 11.74
CA ILE A 348 -7.49 -5.57 12.36
C ILE A 348 -6.17 -5.25 11.67
N THR A 349 -5.14 -5.05 12.49
CA THR A 349 -3.76 -4.91 12.09
C THR A 349 -2.94 -5.87 12.93
N TRP A 350 -2.18 -6.75 12.30
CA TRP A 350 -1.15 -7.56 12.94
C TRP A 350 0.22 -6.95 12.66
N LEU A 351 1.02 -6.79 13.72
CA LEU A 351 2.40 -6.36 13.63
C LEU A 351 3.29 -7.48 14.15
N SER A 352 4.34 -7.80 13.40
CA SER A 352 5.33 -8.81 13.78
C SER A 352 6.73 -8.21 13.85
N PRO A 353 7.22 -7.88 15.05
CA PRO A 353 8.62 -7.49 15.24
C PRO A 353 9.57 -8.61 14.79
N ASP A 354 10.74 -8.24 14.28
CA ASP A 354 11.76 -9.22 13.87
C ASP A 354 12.43 -9.91 15.07
N VAL A 355 13.21 -10.95 14.79
CA VAL A 355 13.83 -11.78 15.83
C VAL A 355 14.76 -11.00 16.74
N GLY A 356 14.48 -11.06 18.04
CA GLY A 356 15.28 -10.40 19.08
C GLY A 356 15.10 -8.88 19.17
N VAL A 357 14.23 -8.29 18.34
CA VAL A 357 13.91 -6.86 18.33
C VAL A 357 12.97 -6.51 19.48
N ASP A 358 13.26 -5.41 20.18
CA ASP A 358 12.48 -4.87 21.31
C ASP A 358 11.79 -3.55 20.99
N SER A 359 11.74 -3.18 19.71
CA SER A 359 11.12 -1.95 19.20
C SER A 359 9.98 -2.25 18.23
N ILE A 360 9.05 -1.31 18.09
CA ILE A 360 8.11 -1.27 16.97
C ILE A 360 8.78 -0.56 15.79
N ASN A 361 8.71 -1.16 14.60
CA ASN A 361 9.01 -0.44 13.37
C ASN A 361 7.85 0.53 13.07
N VAL A 362 7.99 1.79 13.47
CA VAL A 362 6.93 2.80 13.37
C VAL A 362 6.50 3.06 11.92
N PRO A 363 7.40 3.20 10.93
CA PRO A 363 7.01 3.28 9.52
C PRO A 363 6.09 2.13 9.07
N VAL A 364 6.44 0.88 9.40
CA VAL A 364 5.61 -0.29 9.07
C VAL A 364 4.27 -0.23 9.79
N ALA A 365 4.27 0.09 11.09
CA ALA A 365 3.02 0.22 11.83
C ALA A 365 2.13 1.34 11.24
N PHE A 366 2.72 2.45 10.78
CA PHE A 366 1.97 3.52 10.12
C PHE A 366 1.41 3.09 8.76
N GLN A 367 2.17 2.31 7.99
CA GLN A 367 1.72 1.70 6.73
C GLN A 367 0.52 0.77 6.94
N GLU A 368 0.60 -0.16 7.89
CA GLU A 368 -0.50 -1.08 8.21
C GLU A 368 -1.76 -0.36 8.65
N LEU A 369 -1.59 0.69 9.46
CA LEU A 369 -2.71 1.53 9.88
C LEU A 369 -3.24 2.41 8.73
N GLY A 370 -2.43 2.66 7.70
CA GLY A 370 -2.83 3.25 6.43
C GLY A 370 -3.71 2.31 5.61
N HIS A 371 -3.43 1.00 5.60
CA HIS A 371 -4.35 0.02 5.00
C HIS A 371 -5.72 0.07 5.67
N ASN A 372 -5.80 0.21 7.00
CA ASN A 372 -7.09 0.30 7.69
C ASN A 372 -7.97 1.46 7.21
N ILE A 373 -7.40 2.53 6.62
CA ILE A 373 -8.17 3.65 6.06
C ILE A 373 -8.35 3.54 4.53
N GLY A 374 -8.12 2.34 3.99
CA GLY A 374 -8.35 2.01 2.60
C GLY A 374 -7.19 2.37 1.66
N LEU A 375 -5.98 2.66 2.16
CA LEU A 375 -4.83 2.94 1.27
C LEU A 375 -4.23 1.63 0.75
N ALA A 376 -3.92 1.58 -0.55
CA ALA A 376 -3.13 0.51 -1.16
C ALA A 376 -1.62 0.80 -1.00
N HIS A 377 -0.76 -0.14 -1.39
CA HIS A 377 0.66 0.16 -1.54
C HIS A 377 0.92 1.31 -2.53
N SER A 378 2.11 1.91 -2.47
CA SER A 378 2.57 2.93 -3.41
C SER A 378 3.67 2.36 -4.31
N ALA A 379 3.34 2.21 -5.59
CA ALA A 379 4.17 1.58 -6.58
C ALA A 379 4.97 2.59 -7.40
N ARG A 380 5.88 2.09 -8.24
CA ARG A 380 6.62 2.89 -9.23
C ARG A 380 6.61 2.23 -10.60
N LEU A 381 6.53 3.04 -11.65
CA LEU A 381 6.70 2.57 -13.01
C LEU A 381 8.18 2.53 -13.36
N THR A 382 8.70 1.34 -13.68
CA THR A 382 10.09 1.15 -14.09
C THR A 382 10.13 0.74 -15.56
N CYS A 383 10.74 1.57 -16.41
CA CYS A 383 10.84 1.30 -17.84
C CYS A 383 12.27 0.92 -18.21
N THR A 384 12.41 -0.19 -18.92
CA THR A 384 13.66 -0.62 -19.55
C THR A 384 13.42 -0.76 -21.06
N TRP A 385 14.48 -1.04 -21.82
CA TRP A 385 14.35 -1.36 -23.25
C TRP A 385 13.46 -2.59 -23.53
N ARG A 386 13.20 -3.45 -22.53
CA ARG A 386 12.30 -4.61 -22.64
C ARG A 386 10.83 -4.28 -22.36
N GLY A 387 10.53 -3.04 -21.97
CA GLY A 387 9.19 -2.60 -21.56
C GLY A 387 9.16 -2.02 -20.16
N CYS A 388 7.97 -1.65 -19.72
CA CYS A 388 7.72 -1.06 -18.42
C CYS A 388 7.03 -2.04 -17.48
N ASN A 389 7.48 -2.11 -16.24
CA ASN A 389 6.91 -2.93 -15.18
C ASN A 389 6.56 -2.07 -13.96
N GLN A 390 5.46 -2.42 -13.31
CA GLN A 390 5.10 -1.86 -12.01
C GLN A 390 5.91 -2.55 -10.91
N GLU A 391 6.59 -1.76 -10.09
CA GLU A 391 7.26 -2.20 -8.88
C GLU A 391 6.40 -1.80 -7.67
N GLU A 392 5.75 -2.77 -7.03
CA GLU A 392 4.70 -2.55 -6.00
C GLU A 392 5.13 -1.66 -4.83
N TYR A 393 6.39 -1.75 -4.39
CA TYR A 393 6.97 -0.92 -3.32
C TYR A 393 7.97 0.11 -3.86
N GLY A 394 7.95 0.38 -5.15
CA GLY A 394 8.97 1.17 -5.81
C GLY A 394 8.94 2.66 -5.46
N ASP A 395 7.91 3.16 -4.76
CA ASP A 395 7.88 4.55 -4.28
C ASP A 395 8.58 4.69 -2.93
N TRP A 396 9.83 5.14 -2.95
CA TRP A 396 10.64 5.29 -1.73
C TRP A 396 10.33 6.59 -0.95
N SER A 397 9.42 7.43 -1.48
CA SER A 397 8.99 8.67 -0.82
C SER A 397 7.73 8.53 0.03
N ASP A 398 7.19 7.32 0.11
CA ASP A 398 5.87 7.05 0.67
C ASP A 398 5.89 5.86 1.66
N PRO A 399 5.27 5.99 2.84
CA PRO A 399 5.10 4.89 3.80
C PRO A 399 4.34 3.66 3.29
N MET A 400 3.48 3.80 2.29
CA MET A 400 2.83 2.68 1.60
C MET A 400 3.73 2.07 0.50
N GLY A 401 4.89 2.66 0.20
CA GLY A 401 5.93 2.07 -0.63
C GLY A 401 7.10 1.54 0.21
N ALA A 402 8.33 1.55 -0.28
CA ALA A 402 9.52 1.10 0.46
C ALA A 402 10.31 2.23 1.14
N THR A 403 9.63 3.23 1.72
CA THR A 403 10.35 4.29 2.43
C THR A 403 11.18 3.76 3.60
N SER A 404 12.36 4.34 3.78
CA SER A 404 13.20 4.11 4.96
C SER A 404 13.67 5.46 5.48
N PRO A 405 13.16 5.94 6.63
CA PRO A 405 13.59 7.22 7.20
C PRO A 405 15.08 7.23 7.54
N ARG A 406 15.75 8.38 7.41
CA ARG A 406 17.19 8.52 7.76
C ARG A 406 17.50 8.10 9.19
N ASP A 407 16.59 8.43 10.10
CA ASP A 407 16.60 8.01 11.50
C ASP A 407 15.19 7.51 11.83
N PRO A 408 14.94 6.19 11.89
CA PRO A 408 13.62 5.64 12.15
C PRO A 408 13.01 6.04 13.51
N MET A 409 13.82 6.53 14.46
CA MET A 409 13.34 6.97 15.78
C MET A 409 12.94 8.45 15.80
N LYS A 410 13.43 9.24 14.84
CA LYS A 410 13.25 10.72 14.83
C LYS A 410 12.61 11.26 13.56
N GLY A 411 12.81 10.60 12.44
CA GLY A 411 12.35 11.03 11.13
C GLY A 411 10.95 10.51 10.83
N VAL A 412 10.06 11.43 10.47
CA VAL A 412 8.75 11.11 9.91
C VAL A 412 8.84 11.25 8.40
N VAL A 413 8.34 10.26 7.65
CA VAL A 413 8.09 10.37 6.20
C VAL A 413 6.59 10.30 6.01
N CYS A 414 6.01 11.31 5.37
CA CYS A 414 4.57 11.38 5.17
C CYS A 414 4.15 10.81 3.82
N MET A 415 2.85 10.53 3.70
CA MET A 415 2.24 10.06 2.48
C MET A 415 2.50 11.02 1.31
N ASN A 416 2.66 10.46 0.13
CA ASN A 416 2.68 11.15 -1.15
C ASN A 416 1.32 11.78 -1.42
N ALA A 417 1.26 12.62 -2.45
CA ALA A 417 0.06 13.38 -2.78
C ALA A 417 -1.20 12.53 -3.02
N PRO A 418 -1.20 11.48 -3.87
CA PRO A 418 -2.41 10.69 -4.09
C PRO A 418 -2.88 9.96 -2.83
N GLN A 419 -1.97 9.42 -2.01
CA GLN A 419 -2.33 8.75 -0.75
C GLN A 419 -2.89 9.75 0.28
N ALA A 420 -2.25 10.92 0.44
CA ALA A 420 -2.72 11.97 1.33
C ALA A 420 -4.08 12.55 0.88
N TYR A 421 -4.29 12.67 -0.44
CA TYR A 421 -5.58 13.06 -1.01
C TYR A 421 -6.65 12.00 -0.75
N LYS A 422 -6.35 10.73 -1.00
CA LYS A 422 -7.26 9.61 -0.74
C LYS A 422 -7.69 9.55 0.72
N ALA A 423 -6.75 9.73 1.65
CA ALA A 423 -7.01 9.79 3.08
C ALA A 423 -7.80 11.04 3.53
N GLY A 424 -8.02 12.02 2.64
CA GLY A 424 -8.67 13.29 2.96
C GLY A 424 -7.78 14.30 3.69
N TRP A 425 -6.49 13.99 3.88
CA TRP A 425 -5.57 14.82 4.66
C TRP A 425 -5.06 16.03 3.88
N ALA A 426 -4.98 15.91 2.56
CA ALA A 426 -4.50 16.97 1.69
C ALA A 426 -5.42 17.17 0.49
N SER A 427 -5.37 18.37 -0.10
CA SER A 427 -6.19 18.75 -1.24
C SER A 427 -5.40 19.55 -2.27
N PRO A 428 -5.91 19.65 -3.51
CA PRO A 428 -5.28 20.49 -4.52
C PRO A 428 -5.29 21.97 -4.10
N ILE A 429 -4.28 22.73 -4.55
CA ILE A 429 -4.28 24.19 -4.43
C ILE A 429 -5.51 24.81 -5.13
N PRO A 430 -5.91 26.05 -4.80
CA PRO A 430 -6.95 26.76 -5.55
C PRO A 430 -6.65 26.77 -7.05
N GLY A 431 -7.60 26.30 -7.86
CA GLY A 431 -7.42 26.15 -9.32
C GLY A 431 -6.49 25.00 -9.75
N GLY A 432 -6.02 24.17 -8.83
CA GLY A 432 -5.13 23.04 -9.07
C GLY A 432 -5.83 21.70 -9.30
N ASN A 433 -7.15 21.62 -9.14
CA ASN A 433 -7.96 20.48 -9.59
C ASN A 433 -8.52 20.80 -10.97
N ILE A 434 -7.92 20.22 -12.01
CA ILE A 434 -8.18 20.59 -13.41
C ILE A 434 -8.41 19.36 -14.28
N ARG A 435 -9.27 19.46 -15.30
CA ARG A 435 -9.30 18.46 -16.37
C ARG A 435 -8.26 18.83 -17.41
N ALA A 436 -7.53 17.83 -17.90
CA ALA A 436 -6.58 18.00 -18.99
C ALA A 436 -7.23 18.66 -20.21
N SER A 437 -8.49 18.33 -20.50
CA SER A 437 -9.29 18.90 -21.59
C SER A 437 -9.58 20.39 -21.46
N ASP A 438 -9.56 20.93 -20.23
CA ASP A 438 -9.90 22.33 -19.95
C ASP A 438 -8.68 23.23 -20.14
N LEU A 439 -7.49 22.63 -20.29
CA LEU A 439 -6.29 23.36 -20.66
C LEU A 439 -6.29 23.66 -22.16
N PRO A 440 -6.01 24.91 -22.57
CA PRO A 440 -5.76 25.24 -23.96
C PRO A 440 -4.58 24.42 -24.50
N VAL A 441 -4.69 23.99 -25.76
CA VAL A 441 -3.64 23.23 -26.44
C VAL A 441 -2.42 24.13 -26.62
N GLY A 442 -1.23 23.61 -26.35
CA GLY A 442 0.05 24.29 -26.56
C GLY A 442 0.30 25.56 -25.74
N ILE A 443 -0.59 25.87 -24.80
CA ILE A 443 -0.42 27.04 -23.94
C ILE A 443 -0.04 26.57 -22.53
N PHE A 444 1.16 26.92 -22.12
CA PHE A 444 1.68 26.66 -20.80
C PHE A 444 0.95 27.49 -19.74
N ARG A 445 0.52 26.82 -18.67
CA ARG A 445 -0.04 27.45 -17.47
C ARG A 445 0.83 27.15 -16.26
N ASP A 446 1.27 28.22 -15.60
CA ASP A 446 2.11 28.12 -14.40
C ASP A 446 1.26 27.96 -13.13
N PHE A 447 1.75 27.13 -12.22
CA PHE A 447 1.18 26.87 -10.91
C PHE A 447 2.27 26.99 -9.84
N PHE A 448 1.90 27.57 -8.70
CA PHE A 448 2.74 27.69 -7.51
C PHE A 448 2.38 26.59 -6.53
N LEU A 449 3.23 25.57 -6.44
CA LEU A 449 3.06 24.45 -5.53
C LEU A 449 3.82 24.70 -4.23
N PRO A 450 3.13 24.92 -3.10
CA PRO A 450 3.81 24.96 -1.82
C PRO A 450 4.37 23.58 -1.48
N ALA A 451 5.47 23.55 -0.74
CA ALA A 451 5.99 22.31 -0.19
C ALA A 451 4.91 21.66 0.69
N MET A 452 4.71 20.35 0.56
CA MET A 452 3.66 19.64 1.28
C MET A 452 3.78 19.82 2.80
N ALA A 453 4.98 20.04 3.33
CA ALA A 453 5.21 20.30 4.74
C ALA A 453 4.56 21.60 5.29
N LEU A 454 4.14 22.53 4.43
CA LEU A 454 3.70 23.86 4.87
C LEU A 454 2.20 23.94 5.16
N ASN A 455 1.35 23.25 4.40
CA ASN A 455 -0.10 23.26 4.55
C ASN A 455 -0.74 22.08 3.81
N SER A 456 -2.01 21.80 4.09
CA SER A 456 -2.75 20.68 3.48
C SER A 456 -3.21 20.92 2.03
N THR A 457 -3.16 22.15 1.52
CA THR A 457 -3.52 22.50 0.13
C THR A 457 -2.27 22.63 -0.73
N ASN A 458 -1.72 21.54 -1.24
CA ASN A 458 -0.31 21.50 -1.65
C ASN A 458 0.02 20.73 -2.94
N MET A 459 -0.99 20.37 -3.72
CA MET A 459 -0.79 19.57 -4.93
C MET A 459 -1.59 20.11 -6.12
N LEU A 460 -1.23 19.64 -7.32
CA LEU A 460 -2.13 19.64 -8.49
C LEU A 460 -2.75 18.27 -8.63
N ARG A 461 -4.00 18.24 -9.09
CA ARG A 461 -4.70 17.05 -9.56
C ARG A 461 -5.20 17.31 -10.98
N ILE A 462 -4.58 16.64 -11.95
CA ILE A 462 -4.84 16.82 -13.38
C ILE A 462 -5.57 15.59 -13.89
N ILE A 463 -6.87 15.69 -14.13
CA ILE A 463 -7.71 14.59 -14.60
C ILE A 463 -7.43 14.34 -16.09
N THR A 464 -6.76 13.25 -16.41
CA THR A 464 -6.40 12.87 -17.78
C THR A 464 -7.44 11.94 -18.42
N MET A 465 -8.20 11.18 -17.61
CA MET A 465 -9.38 10.45 -18.11
C MET A 465 -10.54 10.53 -17.11
N PRO A 466 -11.60 11.30 -17.40
CA PRO A 466 -12.73 11.47 -16.48
C PRO A 466 -13.64 10.24 -16.37
N ALA A 467 -13.51 9.24 -17.26
CA ALA A 467 -14.36 8.05 -17.31
C ALA A 467 -13.69 6.76 -16.78
N GLY A 468 -12.44 6.83 -16.30
CA GLY A 468 -11.66 5.65 -15.94
C GLY A 468 -11.36 4.76 -17.15
N THR A 469 -10.43 3.82 -16.98
CA THR A 469 -10.08 2.83 -18.00
C THR A 469 -11.33 2.13 -18.53
N ALA A 470 -11.55 2.16 -19.85
CA ALA A 470 -12.68 1.51 -20.50
C ALA A 470 -12.70 0.01 -20.14
N GLY A 471 -13.63 -0.40 -19.26
CA GLY A 471 -13.73 -1.79 -18.84
C GLY A 471 -14.71 -2.15 -17.73
N ASN A 472 -15.06 -1.26 -16.79
CA ASN A 472 -16.08 -1.56 -15.76
C ASN A 472 -16.76 -0.29 -15.23
N ASN A 473 -18.11 -0.28 -15.23
CA ASN A 473 -18.94 0.89 -14.92
C ASN A 473 -19.08 1.18 -13.42
N SER A 474 -18.03 1.76 -12.83
CA SER A 474 -18.04 2.49 -11.54
C SER A 474 -17.00 3.62 -11.60
N ALA A 475 -17.05 4.39 -12.70
CA ALA A 475 -15.94 5.13 -13.30
C ALA A 475 -15.14 6.02 -12.32
N LEU A 476 -13.92 5.58 -11.98
CA LEU A 476 -12.92 6.35 -11.27
C LEU A 476 -12.14 7.24 -12.25
N GLU A 477 -11.79 8.47 -11.87
CA GLU A 477 -11.03 9.38 -12.74
C GLU A 477 -9.52 9.05 -12.71
N ARG A 478 -8.90 8.83 -13.87
CA ARG A 478 -7.43 8.80 -13.96
C ARG A 478 -6.89 10.21 -13.83
N ALA A 479 -6.01 10.43 -12.86
CA ALA A 479 -5.43 11.73 -12.60
C ALA A 479 -3.93 11.65 -12.33
N LEU A 480 -3.22 12.68 -12.79
CA LEU A 480 -1.85 12.97 -12.37
C LEU A 480 -1.88 13.84 -11.13
N TYR A 481 -1.09 13.49 -10.13
CA TYR A 481 -0.86 14.26 -8.91
C TYR A 481 0.55 14.85 -8.98
N VAL A 482 0.64 16.17 -8.87
CA VAL A 482 1.93 16.88 -8.87
C VAL A 482 2.12 17.53 -7.52
N SER A 483 3.22 17.20 -6.83
CA SER A 483 3.48 17.71 -5.49
C SER A 483 4.96 18.06 -5.28
N TYR A 484 5.22 18.91 -4.30
CA TYR A 484 6.57 19.35 -3.98
C TYR A 484 6.96 18.93 -2.56
N ARG A 485 8.02 18.11 -2.42
CA ARG A 485 8.44 17.52 -1.14
C ARG A 485 9.74 18.15 -0.68
N VAL A 486 9.73 18.70 0.54
CA VAL A 486 10.90 19.31 1.18
C VAL A 486 11.00 18.82 2.62
N ARG A 487 12.13 18.19 2.94
CA ARG A 487 12.46 17.71 4.27
C ARG A 487 12.53 18.87 5.25
N GLN A 488 11.82 18.73 6.36
CA GLN A 488 11.90 19.66 7.48
C GLN A 488 13.05 19.31 8.43
N GLY A 489 13.69 20.33 9.01
CA GLY A 489 14.88 20.13 9.85
C GLY A 489 14.58 19.64 11.27
N ALA A 490 13.36 19.86 11.77
CA ALA A 490 12.99 19.50 13.14
C ALA A 490 12.62 18.00 13.24
N PRO A 491 13.13 17.24 14.24
CA PRO A 491 12.68 15.88 14.48
C PRO A 491 11.15 15.76 14.59
N GLY A 492 10.58 14.72 13.98
CA GLY A 492 9.14 14.45 13.99
C GLY A 492 8.29 15.36 13.10
N SER A 493 8.85 16.43 12.52
CA SER A 493 8.10 17.30 11.60
C SER A 493 7.88 16.63 10.23
N TYR A 494 6.96 17.18 9.43
CA TYR A 494 6.59 16.64 8.12
C TYR A 494 7.83 16.33 7.28
N ASP A 495 7.94 15.10 6.76
CA ASP A 495 9.09 14.65 5.96
C ASP A 495 10.48 14.84 6.57
N SER A 496 10.59 15.06 7.89
CA SER A 496 11.89 15.14 8.59
C SER A 496 12.78 13.91 8.36
N GLY A 497 12.19 12.75 8.06
CA GLY A 497 12.87 11.51 7.74
C GLY A 497 13.21 11.31 6.26
N LEU A 498 12.79 12.19 5.36
CA LEU A 498 12.95 12.01 3.91
C LEU A 498 14.43 11.97 3.50
N GLN A 499 14.80 11.02 2.64
CA GLN A 499 16.18 10.81 2.19
C GLN A 499 16.72 12.02 1.39
N ASP A 500 18.05 12.17 1.32
CA ASP A 500 18.70 13.32 0.69
C ASP A 500 18.43 13.43 -0.81
N ASP A 501 18.44 12.31 -1.49
CA ASP A 501 18.17 12.17 -2.92
C ASP A 501 16.70 12.44 -3.28
N LEU A 502 15.79 12.22 -2.33
CA LEU A 502 14.34 12.46 -2.46
C LEU A 502 13.91 13.86 -2.01
N ASN A 503 14.77 14.58 -1.28
CA ASN A 503 14.49 15.90 -0.74
C ASN A 503 14.53 17.00 -1.84
N ASN A 504 13.67 18.00 -1.72
CA ASN A 504 13.65 19.18 -2.58
C ASN A 504 13.42 18.78 -4.05
N ARG A 505 12.36 17.99 -4.25
CA ARG A 505 11.96 17.40 -5.55
C ARG A 505 10.48 17.62 -5.81
N VAL A 506 10.12 17.75 -7.08
CA VAL A 506 8.73 17.68 -7.53
C VAL A 506 8.43 16.25 -7.94
N TRP A 507 7.33 15.71 -7.44
CA TRP A 507 6.89 14.34 -7.67
C TRP A 507 5.67 14.34 -8.57
N VAL A 508 5.69 13.45 -9.57
CA VAL A 508 4.55 13.18 -10.45
C VAL A 508 4.11 11.75 -10.19
N HIS A 509 2.91 11.62 -9.65
CA HIS A 509 2.24 10.35 -9.43
C HIS A 509 1.03 10.24 -10.34
N GLU A 510 0.63 9.02 -10.67
CA GLU A 510 -0.67 8.72 -11.26
C GLU A 510 -1.48 7.92 -10.27
N TYR A 511 -2.75 8.28 -10.12
CA TYR A 511 -3.67 7.49 -9.32
C TYR A 511 -5.11 7.70 -9.78
N ASN A 512 -5.85 6.60 -9.83
CA ASN A 512 -7.16 6.54 -10.47
C ASN A 512 -8.25 6.43 -9.43
N GLU A 513 -8.23 7.29 -8.42
CA GLU A 513 -9.26 7.33 -7.39
C GLU A 513 -9.60 8.75 -6.94
N THR A 514 -10.70 8.82 -6.19
CA THR A 514 -11.17 10.02 -5.51
C THR A 514 -11.04 9.83 -4.00
N ALA A 515 -10.96 10.95 -3.27
CA ALA A 515 -11.02 11.00 -1.81
C ALA A 515 -12.42 10.57 -1.33
N ASN A 516 -12.66 9.27 -1.36
CA ASN A 516 -13.91 8.64 -1.00
C ASN A 516 -13.65 7.48 -0.03
N ALA A 517 -14.71 7.07 0.65
CA ALA A 517 -14.74 6.01 1.64
C ALA A 517 -14.53 4.58 1.11
N ILE A 518 -14.37 4.40 -0.19
CA ILE A 518 -14.21 3.08 -0.79
C ILE A 518 -12.73 2.68 -0.65
N PRO A 519 -12.39 1.48 -0.15
CA PRO A 519 -11.01 1.04 -0.10
C PRO A 519 -10.36 1.05 -1.48
N ALA A 520 -9.07 1.37 -1.53
CA ALA A 520 -8.33 1.46 -2.78
C ALA A 520 -8.29 0.11 -3.51
N ASN A 521 -8.33 0.17 -4.84
CA ASN A 521 -8.06 -1.00 -5.66
C ASN A 521 -6.57 -1.30 -5.65
N TYR A 522 -6.16 -2.33 -4.92
CA TYR A 522 -4.76 -2.75 -4.81
C TYR A 522 -4.10 -3.14 -6.14
N ARG A 523 -4.87 -3.43 -7.20
CA ARG A 523 -4.33 -3.70 -8.54
C ARG A 523 -4.00 -2.44 -9.32
N MET A 524 -4.49 -1.30 -8.86
CA MET A 524 -4.23 0.01 -9.43
C MET A 524 -3.73 0.96 -8.33
N PRO A 525 -2.62 0.63 -7.65
CA PRO A 525 -2.07 1.47 -6.60
C PRO A 525 -1.64 2.83 -7.18
N PRO A 526 -1.47 3.86 -6.34
CA PRO A 526 -0.74 5.05 -6.74
C PRO A 526 0.63 4.69 -7.32
N LEU A 527 0.97 5.32 -8.44
CA LEU A 527 2.14 5.00 -9.23
C LEU A 527 3.04 6.23 -9.33
N SER A 528 4.24 6.17 -8.75
CA SER A 528 5.28 7.16 -9.00
C SER A 528 5.74 7.05 -10.46
N LEU A 529 5.51 8.11 -11.24
CA LEU A 529 5.86 8.17 -12.66
C LEU A 529 7.20 8.89 -12.88
N ALA A 530 7.43 9.99 -12.17
CA ALA A 530 8.64 10.77 -12.33
C ALA A 530 8.98 11.60 -11.08
N VAL A 531 10.27 11.87 -10.92
CA VAL A 531 10.81 12.81 -9.94
C VAL A 531 11.55 13.89 -10.72
N LEU A 532 11.08 15.13 -10.61
CA LEU A 532 11.61 16.27 -11.33
C LEU A 532 12.60 17.05 -10.47
N SER A 533 13.69 17.47 -11.09
CA SER A 533 14.70 18.33 -10.45
C SER A 533 15.24 19.36 -11.45
N ASP A 534 15.46 20.58 -10.96
CA ASP A 534 16.20 21.65 -11.64
C ASP A 534 17.67 21.70 -11.22
N ASP A 535 18.13 20.77 -10.39
CA ASP A 535 19.53 20.67 -9.97
C ASP A 535 20.42 20.29 -11.17
N ILE A 536 21.62 20.88 -11.23
CA ILE A 536 22.65 20.53 -12.20
C ILE A 536 23.87 20.06 -11.42
N ILE A 537 24.23 18.79 -11.56
CA ILE A 537 25.47 18.25 -11.00
C ILE A 537 26.59 18.49 -12.01
N ARG A 538 27.79 18.86 -11.54
CA ARG A 538 28.97 18.89 -12.39
C ARG A 538 29.75 17.61 -12.19
N ASP A 539 29.98 16.87 -13.27
CA ASP A 539 30.81 15.67 -13.24
C ASP A 539 32.17 16.01 -12.59
N PRO A 540 32.61 15.26 -11.56
CA PRO A 540 33.86 15.57 -10.85
C PRO A 540 35.09 15.60 -11.76
N SER A 541 35.09 14.75 -12.80
CA SER A 541 36.17 14.51 -13.75
C SER A 541 36.10 15.40 -15.00
N THR A 542 34.95 15.49 -15.66
CA THR A 542 34.79 16.24 -16.92
C THR A 542 34.34 17.68 -16.70
N LYS A 543 33.89 18.03 -15.49
CA LYS A 543 33.25 19.31 -15.12
C LYS A 543 32.02 19.68 -15.96
N GLN A 544 31.55 18.76 -16.81
CA GLN A 544 30.36 18.96 -17.62
C GLN A 544 29.11 18.89 -16.75
N PRO A 545 28.10 19.71 -17.04
CA PRO A 545 26.82 19.62 -16.37
C PRO A 545 26.11 18.31 -16.75
N SER A 546 25.56 17.62 -15.76
CA SER A 546 24.75 16.42 -15.90
C SER A 546 23.55 16.47 -14.96
N LEU A 547 22.52 15.69 -15.28
CA LEU A 547 21.35 15.54 -14.42
C LEU A 547 21.74 14.75 -13.15
N PRO A 548 21.14 15.06 -12.00
CA PRO A 548 21.32 14.25 -10.80
C PRO A 548 20.78 12.85 -11.05
N VAL A 549 21.56 11.83 -10.68
CA VAL A 549 21.15 10.42 -10.75
C VAL A 549 20.82 9.95 -9.35
N VAL A 550 19.60 9.44 -9.17
CA VAL A 550 19.14 8.86 -7.91
C VAL A 550 19.04 7.35 -8.07
N SER A 551 19.50 6.60 -7.06
CA SER A 551 19.39 5.14 -7.07
C SER A 551 17.92 4.73 -7.22
N GLY A 552 17.64 3.70 -8.01
CA GLY A 552 16.27 3.30 -8.36
C GLY A 552 15.64 4.20 -9.43
N TYR A 553 15.70 5.53 -9.31
CA TYR A 553 14.98 6.48 -10.17
C TYR A 553 15.74 6.94 -11.43
N GLY A 554 17.06 6.75 -11.48
CA GLY A 554 17.89 7.17 -12.61
C GLY A 554 18.11 8.68 -12.66
N ALA A 555 18.41 9.19 -13.86
CA ALA A 555 18.61 10.63 -14.08
C ALA A 555 17.28 11.38 -13.93
N LEU A 556 17.25 12.40 -13.08
CA LEU A 556 16.03 13.16 -12.81
C LEU A 556 15.85 14.26 -13.86
N PRO A 557 14.79 14.21 -14.69
CA PRO A 557 14.56 15.23 -15.70
C PRO A 557 13.96 16.51 -15.09
N ARG A 558 13.91 17.58 -15.88
CA ARG A 558 13.14 18.79 -15.54
C ARG A 558 11.68 18.72 -15.98
N THR A 559 11.39 17.85 -16.94
CA THR A 559 10.11 17.76 -17.63
C THR A 559 9.63 16.31 -17.64
N TYR A 560 8.33 16.13 -17.44
CA TYR A 560 7.65 14.87 -17.61
C TYR A 560 6.52 15.06 -18.62
N SER A 561 6.43 14.18 -19.60
CA SER A 561 5.36 14.18 -20.60
C SER A 561 4.70 12.81 -20.64
N GLN A 562 3.36 12.79 -20.63
CA GLN A 562 2.55 11.60 -20.85
C GLN A 562 1.65 11.86 -22.04
N PHE A 563 1.69 10.97 -23.03
CA PHE A 563 0.81 11.02 -24.19
C PHE A 563 -0.11 9.79 -24.21
N ILE A 564 -1.41 10.03 -24.41
CA ILE A 564 -2.42 8.99 -24.55
C ILE A 564 -2.91 8.99 -25.99
N PRO A 565 -2.67 7.91 -26.77
CA PRO A 565 -3.10 7.82 -28.16
C PRO A 565 -4.59 8.17 -28.33
N GLY A 566 -4.88 9.07 -29.28
CA GLY A 566 -6.24 9.54 -29.59
C GLY A 566 -6.84 10.53 -28.57
N ARG A 567 -6.11 10.92 -27.51
CA ARG A 567 -6.59 11.88 -26.49
C ARG A 567 -5.66 13.08 -26.28
N GLY A 568 -4.45 13.03 -26.81
CA GLY A 568 -3.40 14.03 -26.59
C GLY A 568 -2.54 13.69 -25.37
N GLY A 569 -1.77 14.68 -24.90
CA GLY A 569 -0.84 14.51 -23.79
C GLY A 569 -0.85 15.67 -22.79
N ILE A 570 -0.16 15.45 -21.68
CA ILE A 570 0.14 16.46 -20.68
C ILE A 570 1.65 16.51 -20.48
N THR A 571 2.21 17.70 -20.60
CA THR A 571 3.60 18.01 -20.27
C THR A 571 3.66 18.84 -18.99
N ILE A 572 4.46 18.41 -18.02
CA ILE A 572 4.71 19.08 -16.74
C ILE A 572 6.18 19.44 -16.67
N THR A 573 6.49 20.73 -16.57
CA THR A 573 7.87 21.25 -16.50
C THR A 573 8.12 21.96 -15.19
N LEU A 574 9.19 21.57 -14.48
CA LEU A 574 9.70 22.31 -13.34
C LEU A 574 10.48 23.55 -13.83
N LYS A 575 9.95 24.75 -13.58
CA LYS A 575 10.58 26.02 -13.97
C LYS A 575 11.63 26.44 -12.94
N ARG A 576 11.26 26.48 -11.66
CA ARG A 576 12.14 26.84 -10.54
C ARG A 576 11.61 26.29 -9.22
N LYS A 577 12.46 26.14 -8.21
CA LYS A 577 12.05 25.84 -6.84
C LYS A 577 12.84 26.64 -5.80
N THR A 578 12.25 26.75 -4.61
CA THR A 578 12.84 27.27 -3.36
C THR A 578 12.50 26.29 -2.25
N SER A 579 13.08 26.40 -1.06
CA SER A 579 12.73 25.55 0.10
C SER A 579 11.25 25.53 0.50
N GLN A 580 10.41 26.41 -0.05
CA GLN A 580 9.00 26.53 0.32
C GLN A 580 8.03 26.33 -0.84
N VAL A 581 8.43 26.64 -2.08
CA VAL A 581 7.53 26.62 -3.25
C VAL A 581 8.29 26.15 -4.49
N ALA A 582 7.64 25.32 -5.29
CA ALA A 582 8.03 25.03 -6.67
C ALA A 582 7.07 25.70 -7.65
N VAL A 583 7.60 26.20 -8.77
CA VAL A 583 6.80 26.68 -9.90
C VAL A 583 6.86 25.63 -10.99
N VAL A 584 5.69 25.05 -11.28
CA VAL A 584 5.52 24.05 -12.32
C VAL A 584 4.63 24.60 -13.42
N SER A 585 4.95 24.27 -14.66
CA SER A 585 4.20 24.67 -15.83
C SER A 585 3.55 23.44 -16.45
N VAL A 586 2.26 23.53 -16.77
CA VAL A 586 1.48 22.44 -17.35
C VAL A 586 0.98 22.86 -18.73
N CYS A 587 1.19 22.00 -19.72
CA CYS A 587 0.74 22.21 -21.09
C CYS A 587 0.00 20.97 -21.61
N ARG A 588 -1.04 21.17 -22.41
CA ARG A 588 -1.79 20.10 -23.06
C ARG A 588 -1.34 19.96 -24.51
N ALA A 589 -0.79 18.80 -24.84
CA ALA A 589 -0.37 18.43 -26.19
C ALA A 589 -1.51 17.74 -26.95
N THR A 590 -1.56 17.90 -28.26
CA THR A 590 -2.44 17.15 -29.17
C THR A 590 -1.67 16.20 -30.08
N SER A 591 -0.37 16.42 -30.26
CA SER A 591 0.55 15.59 -31.04
C SER A 591 1.76 15.18 -30.21
N LEU A 592 2.47 14.16 -30.69
CA LEU A 592 3.79 13.79 -30.14
C LEU A 592 4.92 14.63 -30.74
N ASN A 593 4.71 15.15 -31.95
CA ASN A 593 5.65 15.91 -32.76
C ASN A 593 4.85 16.90 -33.63
N GLU A 594 5.35 18.11 -33.88
CA GLU A 594 4.67 19.19 -34.61
C GLU A 594 4.52 19.03 -36.14
N THR A 595 4.83 17.86 -36.72
CA THR A 595 4.95 17.63 -38.18
C THR A 595 3.81 18.12 -39.10
N GLY A 596 2.61 18.38 -38.58
CA GLY A 596 1.42 18.79 -39.35
C GLY A 596 0.82 20.16 -38.98
N PHE A 597 1.36 20.84 -37.95
CA PHE A 597 0.77 22.06 -37.38
C PHE A 597 1.76 23.25 -37.35
N CYS A 598 2.72 23.27 -38.26
CA CYS A 598 3.87 24.19 -38.25
C CYS A 598 3.61 25.67 -38.61
N SER A 599 2.39 26.16 -38.46
CA SER A 599 2.05 27.56 -38.79
C SER A 599 0.77 28.06 -38.10
N ASP A 600 0.25 27.34 -37.12
CA ASP A 600 -1.01 27.71 -36.45
C ASP A 600 -0.79 28.56 -35.19
N GLY A 601 0.47 28.81 -34.81
CA GLY A 601 0.84 29.64 -33.67
C GLY A 601 0.77 28.93 -32.32
N ILE A 602 0.65 27.60 -32.31
CA ILE A 602 0.45 26.77 -31.12
C ILE A 602 1.61 25.77 -31.00
N ASP A 603 2.04 25.49 -29.77
CA ASP A 603 2.99 24.40 -29.44
C ASP A 603 2.21 23.07 -29.27
N ASN A 604 1.90 22.39 -30.36
CA ASN A 604 0.98 21.24 -30.37
C ASN A 604 1.54 19.99 -29.65
N ASP A 605 2.85 19.89 -29.40
CA ASP A 605 3.46 18.80 -28.63
C ASP A 605 4.02 19.21 -27.25
N CYS A 606 3.95 20.50 -26.91
CA CYS A 606 4.33 21.09 -25.65
C CYS A 606 5.83 20.93 -25.32
N ASP A 607 6.71 21.01 -26.31
CA ASP A 607 8.18 20.96 -26.09
C ASP A 607 8.78 22.34 -25.74
N GLY A 608 8.01 23.41 -25.92
CA GLY A 608 8.38 24.81 -25.66
C GLY A 608 8.79 25.60 -26.91
N LEU A 609 8.75 25.00 -28.10
CA LEU A 609 8.99 25.61 -29.39
C LEU A 609 7.65 25.67 -30.16
N VAL A 610 7.53 26.64 -31.08
CA VAL A 610 6.26 26.88 -31.79
C VAL A 610 6.55 26.94 -33.29
N ASP A 611 5.77 26.20 -34.06
CA ASP A 611 5.74 26.27 -35.53
C ASP A 611 7.15 26.11 -36.16
N VAL A 612 7.55 27.06 -36.99
CA VAL A 612 8.85 27.07 -37.71
C VAL A 612 10.06 27.14 -36.78
N THR A 613 9.88 27.44 -35.49
CA THR A 613 10.97 27.37 -34.50
C THR A 613 11.16 25.96 -33.94
N ASP A 614 10.17 25.09 -34.14
CA ASP A 614 10.19 23.69 -33.76
C ASP A 614 11.04 22.86 -34.75
N PRO A 615 11.99 22.04 -34.27
CA PRO A 615 12.79 21.13 -35.10
C PRO A 615 12.00 20.02 -35.80
N ASP A 616 10.85 19.62 -35.28
CA ASP A 616 9.95 18.62 -35.85
C ASP A 616 9.19 19.15 -37.06
N CYS A 617 9.14 20.48 -37.21
CA CYS A 617 8.56 21.12 -38.36
C CYS A 617 9.47 21.03 -39.59
N PRO A 618 8.93 20.64 -40.77
CA PRO A 618 9.71 20.59 -41.99
C PRO A 618 10.21 21.99 -42.31
N GLN A 619 11.51 22.21 -42.12
CA GLN A 619 12.10 23.47 -42.51
C GLN A 619 11.90 23.66 -44.02
N PRO A 620 11.43 24.84 -44.47
CA PRO A 620 11.33 25.11 -45.89
C PRO A 620 12.72 24.84 -46.50
N PRO A 621 12.78 24.18 -47.68
CA PRO A 621 14.07 23.87 -48.30
C PRO A 621 14.85 25.17 -48.36
N ALA A 622 16.00 25.20 -47.66
CA ALA A 622 16.83 26.38 -47.55
C ALA A 622 16.93 26.99 -48.94
N MET A 623 16.31 28.17 -49.13
CA MET A 623 16.40 28.84 -50.42
C MET A 623 17.88 28.99 -50.69
N LEU A 624 18.40 28.19 -51.63
CA LEU A 624 19.76 28.30 -52.11
C LEU A 624 19.99 29.80 -52.34
N PRO A 625 21.05 30.41 -51.77
CA PRO A 625 21.27 31.83 -51.92
C PRO A 625 21.18 32.14 -53.41
N ARG A 626 20.21 32.99 -53.77
CA ARG A 626 20.01 33.45 -55.14
C ARG A 626 21.38 33.91 -55.62
N MET A 627 21.95 33.19 -56.59
CA MET A 627 23.18 33.60 -57.24
C MET A 627 23.03 35.07 -57.64
N PRO A 628 23.97 35.96 -57.27
CA PRO A 628 23.92 37.32 -57.77
C PRO A 628 23.99 37.26 -59.29
N LEU A 629 22.97 37.82 -59.95
CA LEU A 629 23.03 38.14 -61.36
C LEU A 629 24.32 38.93 -61.62
N LEU A 630 25.10 38.46 -62.59
CA LEU A 630 26.30 39.09 -63.12
C LEU A 630 26.03 40.56 -63.48
N ALA A 631 26.30 41.46 -62.54
CA ALA A 631 26.40 42.89 -62.80
C ALA A 631 27.87 43.24 -63.02
N SER A 632 28.19 43.39 -64.32
CA SER A 632 29.19 44.27 -64.92
C SER A 632 30.25 44.88 -63.99
N THR A 633 31.50 44.49 -64.28
CA THR A 633 32.74 44.97 -63.69
C THR A 633 32.99 46.44 -64.07
N ILE A 634 32.95 47.35 -63.10
CA ILE A 634 33.67 48.62 -63.18
C ILE A 634 34.62 48.70 -61.98
N ARG A 635 35.91 48.63 -62.28
CA ARG A 635 37.03 48.71 -61.33
C ARG A 635 37.15 50.12 -60.76
N SER A 636 37.45 50.20 -59.47
CA SER A 636 38.07 51.36 -58.81
C SER A 636 39.03 50.89 -57.71
N PRO A 637 40.06 51.69 -57.37
CA PRO A 637 41.41 51.21 -57.02
C PRO A 637 41.59 50.81 -55.55
N PRO A 638 42.67 50.09 -55.20
CA PRO A 638 42.90 49.57 -53.85
C PRO A 638 43.41 50.65 -52.89
N PRO A 639 42.91 50.70 -51.64
CA PRO A 639 43.52 51.52 -50.60
C PRO A 639 44.81 50.89 -50.06
N ALA A 640 45.75 51.78 -49.73
CA ALA A 640 47.15 51.51 -49.43
C ALA A 640 47.39 50.70 -48.14
N LYS A 641 48.39 49.81 -48.19
CA LYS A 641 48.97 49.11 -47.04
C LYS A 641 49.84 50.05 -46.21
N LYS A 642 49.78 49.91 -44.87
CA LYS A 642 50.91 49.89 -43.88
C LYS A 642 50.38 50.01 -42.43
N PRO A 643 51.15 49.71 -41.37
CA PRO A 643 52.32 48.83 -41.26
C PRO A 643 52.26 47.85 -40.05
N LYS A 644 53.05 46.77 -40.14
CA LYS A 644 53.34 45.83 -39.03
C LYS A 644 54.01 46.56 -37.85
N LYS A 645 53.56 46.31 -36.62
CA LYS A 645 54.30 46.64 -35.39
C LYS A 645 54.83 45.39 -34.69
N ARG A 646 56.06 45.54 -34.21
CA ARG A 646 57.02 44.57 -33.67
C ARG A 646 56.61 43.99 -32.32
N TYR A 647 57.01 42.73 -32.12
CA TYR A 647 57.17 42.07 -30.83
C TYR A 647 58.22 42.75 -29.96
N SER A 648 58.00 42.76 -28.64
CA SER A 648 59.00 43.00 -27.60
C SER A 648 58.56 42.33 -26.26
N PRO A 649 59.51 42.01 -25.37
CA PRO A 649 59.61 40.75 -24.61
C PRO A 649 59.04 40.81 -23.17
N PRO A 650 59.00 39.69 -22.40
CA PRO A 650 58.37 39.65 -21.09
C PRO A 650 59.31 40.19 -19.98
N PRO A 651 58.78 40.79 -18.89
CA PRO A 651 59.63 41.18 -17.76
C PRO A 651 59.83 40.01 -16.80
N GLN A 652 61.09 39.76 -16.49
CA GLN A 652 61.58 38.89 -15.43
C GLN A 652 61.36 39.49 -14.03
N THR A 653 61.39 38.56 -13.08
CA THR A 653 61.38 38.64 -11.62
C THR A 653 62.36 39.66 -11.00
N LYS A 654 61.93 40.29 -9.89
CA LYS A 654 62.85 40.71 -8.82
C LYS A 654 62.26 40.42 -7.44
N ASN A 655 63.05 39.65 -6.70
CA ASN A 655 63.01 39.41 -5.27
C ASN A 655 62.93 40.71 -4.46
N ASN A 656 62.18 40.69 -3.36
CA ASN A 656 62.66 41.29 -2.11
C ASN A 656 62.23 40.46 -0.90
N ARG A 657 63.23 40.11 -0.09
CA ARG A 657 63.20 39.38 1.18
C ARG A 657 62.84 40.31 2.35
N ARG A 658 62.45 39.66 3.46
CA ARG A 658 62.37 40.07 4.90
C ARG A 658 60.94 40.42 5.35
N LEU A 659 60.44 40.00 6.52
CA LEU A 659 61.00 39.27 7.67
C LEU A 659 59.85 38.62 8.47
N ILE A 660 60.21 37.60 9.25
CA ILE A 660 59.40 36.65 10.02
C ILE A 660 58.95 37.24 11.37
N SER A 661 57.72 36.94 11.81
CA SER A 661 57.44 36.32 13.14
C SER A 661 55.95 35.98 13.40
N PRO A 662 55.65 35.01 14.30
CA PRO A 662 54.51 34.11 14.19
C PRO A 662 53.49 34.21 15.35
N GLN A 663 52.21 33.90 15.10
CA GLN A 663 51.20 33.55 16.11
C GLN A 663 50.26 32.50 15.49
N LEU A 664 50.37 31.23 15.89
CA LEU A 664 49.78 30.55 17.07
C LEU A 664 48.49 29.83 16.70
N LEU A 665 48.63 28.52 16.47
CA LEU A 665 47.58 27.53 16.32
C LEU A 665 46.79 27.35 17.64
N PRO A 666 45.49 27.05 17.58
CA PRO A 666 44.73 26.65 18.76
C PRO A 666 45.06 25.19 19.19
N PRO A 667 44.97 24.86 20.48
CA PRO A 667 45.41 23.58 21.03
C PRO A 667 44.38 22.45 20.84
N PRO A 668 44.82 21.17 20.90
CA PRO A 668 43.94 20.00 20.81
C PRO A 668 43.18 19.74 22.12
N PRO A 669 42.05 19.00 22.08
CA PRO A 669 41.20 18.78 23.25
C PRO A 669 41.84 17.80 24.24
N ALA A 670 41.79 18.19 25.52
CA ALA A 670 42.31 17.43 26.65
C ALA A 670 41.43 16.24 27.02
N LYS A 671 42.08 15.08 27.23
CA LYS A 671 41.55 13.89 27.90
C LYS A 671 41.16 14.24 29.34
N LYS A 672 39.96 13.84 29.78
CA LYS A 672 39.62 13.71 31.20
C LYS A 672 39.66 12.25 31.63
N THR A 673 40.55 12.00 32.57
CA THR A 673 40.71 10.77 33.36
C THR A 673 39.68 10.69 34.48
N LYS A 674 39.34 9.44 34.83
CA LYS A 674 38.60 8.98 36.01
C LYS A 674 39.31 9.34 37.32
N HIS A 675 38.54 9.50 38.41
CA HIS A 675 38.66 8.85 39.74
C HIS A 675 37.75 9.58 40.79
N PRO A 676 37.54 9.07 42.02
CA PRO A 676 36.44 8.17 42.39
C PRO A 676 35.55 8.73 43.55
N ILE A 677 34.52 7.94 43.91
CA ILE A 677 33.63 7.89 45.09
C ILE A 677 32.18 7.85 44.64
#